data_AF-A0A2N6FNS1-F1
#
_entry.id   AF-A0A2N6FNS1-F1
#
_cell.length_a   1.000
_cell.length_b   1.000
_cell.length_c   1.000
_cell.angle_alpha   90.00
_cell.angle_beta   90.00
_cell.angle_gamma   90.00
#
_symmetry.space_group_name_H-M   'P 1'
#
loop_
_entity.id
_entity.type
_entity.pdbx_description
1 polymer ?
#
loop_
_entity_poly.entity_id
_entity_poly.type
_entity_poly.pdbx_seq_one_letter_code
_entity_poly.pdbx_strand_id
1 'polypeptide(L)'
;MTDKSFRIVTCGEIRTGFDQSLVKSNLQQRYKFSTEMLAKVLSGQRVVLKSGIDREQGKRYLGALADAGLMCLLEPMEAAVGVAAPTPQAVRPAPDVPRPRQWPQPSGQKSSRKNIIVIVLLAGVFLAVVALVASQLWRFVENGFENFAMEEGIEYVEPPEHPLPFSRTPRYSGSEMQNLYDLLDSRQYAELTTLLEGVQEEFERGPGPNLDFREIQAFQTFSVPYSVRKELHDEWVEKFPDHYAPYLARAEFYRGLGWKSRGGKWASETSEEQFSGMHHYFDLALIDYTAALERNPRLLVAYDAMIDISRAHNSWQQDELIQQAQALFPASYQLYKGILLAKLPRWGGSYAEMTSYVHQATAYSDQNPDLVMLYGKAYVDKAWYARRKGDYQKAIELYNKALAYGINGSVIGERGEVYEKIGDLDRARDDFRYVLELNPDYSYAYVPLANVYFKQGDYDAALEAIETSQCGMTKYSRDLNCWYGTKIQFLLTEKKMDVAKAYIASANRYEAAAQTKTYPKGQSYNRIAMQHQFKAPPGTKPYGLTWHDGSLYLSSFRGAAGVYQLDPETGSVLNRAAPEIVYDQQYGGLASNGDSLLHIQAYYDRNMHELDAATLESKKKTFLYTSRFHLSDIAIHNDHIYAVGYHLDSDLKDYRLLKFSQDGTLRASFRITPIRGKSMSPGMTSDGRNLWVSLGSALFKLDPDSGDTLDAYSLSSEVNALAWDGRRIWAATTRRDILTITPPL
;
A
#
# COMPACT_ATOMS: atom_id res chain seq x y z
N MET A 1 22.02 40.17 2.36
CA MET A 1 22.32 39.25 3.48
C MET A 1 22.25 37.85 2.90
N THR A 2 23.31 37.06 3.03
CA THR A 2 23.44 35.74 2.41
C THR A 2 22.38 34.79 2.97
N ASP A 3 21.54 34.27 2.07
CA ASP A 3 20.46 33.35 2.38
C ASP A 3 21.06 32.01 2.87
N LYS A 4 21.05 31.82 4.19
CA LYS A 4 21.53 30.61 4.88
C LYS A 4 20.40 29.58 4.87
N SER A 5 20.25 28.90 3.74
CA SER A 5 19.03 28.16 3.41
C SER A 5 19.17 26.64 3.38
N PHE A 6 20.28 26.05 3.86
CA PHE A 6 20.51 24.60 3.85
C PHE A 6 20.92 23.99 5.21
N ARG A 7 20.61 22.71 5.41
CA ARG A 7 21.04 21.82 6.49
C ARG A 7 21.55 20.48 5.97
N ILE A 8 22.50 19.87 6.65
CA ILE A 8 23.04 18.54 6.32
C ILE A 8 22.38 17.52 7.22
N VAL A 9 21.90 16.42 6.63
CA VAL A 9 21.24 15.34 7.36
C VAL A 9 21.94 14.02 7.09
N THR A 10 21.97 13.15 8.08
CA THR A 10 22.43 11.77 7.96
C THR A 10 21.45 10.83 8.65
N CYS A 11 21.35 9.61 8.14
CA CYS A 11 20.62 8.52 8.78
C CYS A 11 21.56 7.48 9.40
N GLY A 12 22.86 7.80 9.53
CA GLY A 12 23.86 6.93 10.13
C GLY A 12 24.39 5.83 9.21
N GLU A 13 24.05 5.86 7.92
CA GLU A 13 24.65 4.96 6.95
C GLU A 13 26.12 5.30 6.68
N ILE A 14 26.89 4.23 6.51
CA ILE A 14 28.33 4.28 6.29
C ILE A 14 28.60 3.93 4.84
N ARG A 15 29.53 4.66 4.23
CA ARG A 15 29.96 4.44 2.85
C ARG A 15 30.60 3.06 2.70
N THR A 16 30.27 2.37 1.61
CA THR A 16 30.84 1.07 1.26
C THR A 16 32.38 1.12 1.30
N GLY A 17 33.01 0.12 1.91
CA GLY A 17 34.47 0.05 2.10
C GLY A 17 34.99 0.68 3.39
N PHE A 18 34.13 1.29 4.22
CA PHE A 18 34.48 1.79 5.53
C PHE A 18 33.86 0.93 6.63
N ASP A 19 34.62 0.60 7.67
CA ASP A 19 34.07 -0.04 8.87
C ASP A 19 33.59 1.00 9.90
N GLN A 20 32.62 0.63 10.73
CA GLN A 20 32.02 1.54 11.71
C GLN A 20 33.02 2.09 12.73
N SER A 21 34.07 1.34 13.07
CA SER A 21 35.14 1.80 13.99
C SER A 21 36.02 2.84 13.31
N LEU A 22 36.34 2.66 12.03
CA LEU A 22 37.08 3.59 11.19
C LEU A 22 36.29 4.89 10.96
N VAL A 23 35.00 4.80 10.63
CA VAL A 23 34.15 6.00 10.49
C VAL A 23 34.06 6.75 11.81
N LYS A 24 33.83 6.04 12.93
CA LYS A 24 33.81 6.64 14.25
C LYS A 24 35.13 7.35 14.57
N SER A 25 36.25 6.71 14.26
CA SER A 25 37.60 7.28 14.42
C SER A 25 37.78 8.53 13.55
N ASN A 26 37.42 8.48 12.27
CA ASN A 26 37.50 9.60 11.34
C ASN A 26 36.66 10.79 11.81
N LEU A 27 35.40 10.55 12.17
CA LEU A 27 34.49 11.59 12.67
C LEU A 27 34.96 12.20 13.99
N GLN A 28 35.56 11.40 14.88
CA GLN A 28 36.08 11.86 16.16
C GLN A 28 37.40 12.64 16.00
N GLN A 29 38.35 12.12 15.22
CA GLN A 29 39.70 12.68 15.11
C GLN A 29 39.78 13.84 14.12
N ARG A 30 39.13 13.72 12.95
CA ARG A 30 39.22 14.72 11.88
C ARG A 30 38.15 15.80 12.01
N TYR A 31 36.96 15.42 12.48
CA TYR A 31 35.80 16.31 12.53
C TYR A 31 35.33 16.64 13.95
N LYS A 32 36.02 16.13 14.99
CA LYS A 32 35.80 16.45 16.41
C LYS A 32 34.37 16.19 16.91
N PHE A 33 33.69 15.17 16.38
CA PHE A 33 32.37 14.78 16.90
C PHE A 33 32.49 14.29 18.35
N SER A 34 31.62 14.78 19.23
CA SER A 34 31.56 14.32 20.62
C SER A 34 31.06 12.88 20.69
N THR A 35 31.34 12.17 21.79
CA THR A 35 30.84 10.80 22.01
C THR A 35 29.31 10.72 21.93
N GLU A 36 28.61 11.76 22.40
CA GLU A 36 27.14 11.85 22.32
C GLU A 36 26.66 12.08 20.87
N MET A 37 27.34 12.94 20.11
CA MET A 37 27.01 13.16 18.70
C MET A 37 27.29 11.92 17.86
N LEU A 38 28.38 11.20 18.11
CA LEU A 38 28.68 9.93 17.45
C LEU A 38 27.61 8.87 17.75
N ALA A 39 27.14 8.78 18.99
CA ALA A 39 26.06 7.88 19.36
C ALA A 39 24.74 8.23 18.65
N LYS A 40 24.42 9.52 18.50
CA LYS A 40 23.24 9.98 17.74
C LYS A 40 23.39 9.70 16.25
N VAL A 41 24.51 10.06 15.65
CA VAL A 41 24.74 9.94 14.20
C VAL A 41 24.80 8.48 13.77
N LEU A 42 25.40 7.58 14.56
CA LEU A 42 25.48 6.15 14.24
C LEU A 42 24.32 5.34 14.81
N SER A 43 23.25 5.99 15.31
CA SER A 43 22.07 5.31 15.86
C SER A 43 21.14 4.72 14.81
N GLY A 44 21.36 5.05 13.53
CA GLY A 44 20.40 4.76 12.45
C GLY A 44 19.23 5.73 12.39
N GLN A 45 19.14 6.70 13.32
CA GLN A 45 18.10 7.73 13.28
C GLN A 45 18.52 8.90 12.39
N ARG A 46 17.52 9.59 11.84
CA ARG A 46 17.70 10.83 11.10
C ARG A 46 18.24 11.93 12.02
N VAL A 47 19.42 12.47 11.71
CA VAL A 47 20.09 13.51 12.49
C VAL A 47 20.50 14.68 11.59
N VAL A 48 20.13 15.91 11.98
CA VAL A 48 20.62 17.13 11.34
C VAL A 48 22.01 17.47 11.91
N LEU A 49 23.04 17.40 11.08
CA LEU A 49 24.44 17.64 11.45
C LEU A 49 24.79 19.12 11.53
N LYS A 50 24.24 19.92 10.62
CA LYS A 50 24.51 21.36 10.52
C LYS A 50 23.36 22.05 9.80
N SER A 51 23.04 23.27 10.19
CA SER A 51 21.97 24.09 9.60
C SER A 51 22.49 25.49 9.28
N GLY A 52 21.78 26.20 8.39
CA GLY A 52 22.04 27.59 8.05
C GLY A 52 23.31 27.76 7.22
N ILE A 53 23.54 26.87 6.25
CA ILE A 53 24.66 26.94 5.32
C ILE A 53 24.19 27.25 3.90
N ASP A 54 25.08 27.80 3.07
CA ASP A 54 24.81 27.94 1.64
C ASP A 54 25.12 26.62 0.89
N ARG A 55 24.69 26.54 -0.37
CA ARG A 55 24.77 25.33 -1.19
C ARG A 55 26.21 24.86 -1.43
N GLU A 56 27.12 25.78 -1.72
CA GLU A 56 28.53 25.46 -2.02
C GLU A 56 29.27 25.01 -0.76
N GLN A 57 28.98 25.62 0.38
CA GLN A 57 29.42 25.13 1.69
C GLN A 57 28.84 23.73 1.96
N GLY A 58 27.56 23.51 1.68
CA GLY A 58 26.89 22.22 1.81
C GLY A 58 27.57 21.10 1.03
N LYS A 59 27.85 21.32 -0.26
CA LYS A 59 28.57 20.34 -1.10
C LYS A 59 29.96 20.01 -0.56
N ARG A 60 30.71 21.01 -0.09
CA ARG A 60 32.04 20.79 0.53
C ARG A 60 31.94 19.95 1.79
N TYR A 61 30.92 20.19 2.62
CA TYR A 61 30.66 19.39 3.81
C TYR A 61 30.26 17.95 3.46
N LEU A 62 29.43 17.74 2.43
CA LEU A 62 29.07 16.40 1.97
C LEU A 62 30.30 15.62 1.52
N GLY A 63 31.18 16.23 0.71
CA GLY A 63 32.44 15.60 0.29
C GLY A 63 33.30 15.22 1.49
N ALA A 64 33.50 16.13 2.44
CA ALA A 64 34.30 15.86 3.63
C ALA A 64 33.74 14.73 4.53
N LEU A 65 32.41 14.68 4.70
CA LEU A 65 31.74 13.62 5.48
C LEU A 65 31.76 12.28 4.73
N ALA A 66 31.61 12.30 3.40
CA ALA A 66 31.76 11.13 2.56
C ALA A 66 33.19 10.57 2.59
N ASP A 67 34.21 11.42 2.67
CA ASP A 67 35.62 11.03 2.88
C ASP A 67 35.87 10.46 4.28
N ALA A 68 35.05 10.84 5.26
CA ALA A 68 35.06 10.25 6.60
C ALA A 68 34.40 8.86 6.62
N GLY A 69 33.69 8.50 5.56
CA GLY A 69 32.89 7.29 5.43
C GLY A 69 31.44 7.44 5.93
N LEU A 70 30.94 8.66 6.17
CA LEU A 70 29.56 8.91 6.61
C LEU A 70 28.71 9.41 5.44
N MET A 71 27.63 8.69 5.12
CA MET A 71 26.69 9.10 4.07
C MET A 71 25.75 10.19 4.62
N CYS A 72 25.63 11.28 3.87
CA CYS A 72 24.85 12.45 4.24
C CYS A 72 24.12 13.01 3.01
N LEU A 73 23.01 13.70 3.25
CA LEU A 73 22.30 14.48 2.25
C LEU A 73 22.34 15.97 2.60
N LEU A 74 22.31 16.82 1.57
CA LEU A 74 22.15 18.25 1.72
C LEU A 74 20.67 18.59 1.51
N GLU A 75 20.04 18.97 2.60
CA GLU A 75 18.67 19.45 2.66
C GLU A 75 18.70 20.99 2.81
N PRO A 76 17.65 21.72 2.49
CA PRO A 76 17.38 23.14 2.78
C PRO A 76 17.08 23.40 4.27
N MET A 77 16.63 24.59 4.59
CA MET A 77 15.74 24.84 5.70
C MET A 77 14.47 25.48 5.16
N GLU A 78 13.31 24.84 5.34
CA GLU A 78 12.03 25.46 5.00
C GLU A 78 11.87 26.78 5.75
N ALA A 79 11.41 27.84 5.07
CA ALA A 79 10.71 28.90 5.75
C ALA A 79 9.46 28.26 6.37
N ALA A 80 9.26 28.43 7.67
CA ALA A 80 8.16 27.82 8.39
C ALA A 80 6.81 28.14 7.72
N VAL A 81 6.32 27.24 6.86
CA VAL A 81 4.93 27.22 6.46
C VAL A 81 4.28 26.23 7.41
N GLY A 82 3.78 26.77 8.53
CA GLY A 82 2.82 26.04 9.31
C GLY A 82 1.70 25.60 8.37
N VAL A 83 1.40 24.30 8.36
CA VAL A 83 0.12 23.82 7.84
C VAL A 83 -0.94 24.34 8.80
N ALA A 84 -1.30 25.62 8.66
CA ALA A 84 -2.48 26.18 9.26
C ALA A 84 -3.66 25.53 8.56
N ALA A 85 -4.56 24.94 9.33
CA ALA A 85 -5.92 24.69 8.86
C ALA A 85 -6.42 25.97 8.16
N PRO A 86 -7.07 25.88 7.00
CA PRO A 86 -7.56 27.07 6.31
C PRO A 86 -8.47 27.82 7.27
N THR A 87 -7.98 28.96 7.76
CA THR A 87 -8.84 29.90 8.46
C THR A 87 -9.71 30.50 7.38
N PRO A 88 -11.04 30.56 7.54
CA PRO A 88 -11.91 31.12 6.52
C PRO A 88 -11.47 32.55 6.25
N GLN A 89 -10.82 32.81 5.11
CA GLN A 89 -10.55 34.18 4.70
C GLN A 89 -11.89 34.82 4.36
N ALA A 90 -12.18 35.91 5.07
CA ALA A 90 -13.30 36.78 4.77
C ALA A 90 -13.20 37.21 3.30
N VAL A 91 -14.30 37.00 2.58
CA VAL A 91 -14.54 37.46 1.21
C VAL A 91 -14.11 38.93 1.10
N ARG A 92 -13.10 39.21 0.26
CA ARG A 92 -12.85 40.58 -0.18
C ARG A 92 -14.06 41.01 -1.03
N PRO A 93 -14.68 42.17 -0.78
CA PRO A 93 -15.69 42.68 -1.69
C PRO A 93 -15.05 42.97 -3.05
N ALA A 94 -15.77 42.63 -4.11
CA ALA A 94 -15.38 42.89 -5.49
C ALA A 94 -15.10 44.40 -5.72
N PRO A 95 -14.17 44.78 -6.60
CA PRO A 95 -13.95 46.16 -6.96
C PRO A 95 -15.20 46.75 -7.64
N ASP A 96 -15.53 48.00 -7.29
CA ASP A 96 -16.67 48.77 -7.81
C ASP A 96 -16.68 48.82 -9.34
N VAL A 97 -17.76 48.34 -9.93
CA VAL A 97 -18.09 48.55 -11.34
C VAL A 97 -18.62 49.98 -11.51
N PRO A 98 -18.06 50.83 -12.40
CA PRO A 98 -18.54 52.18 -12.57
C PRO A 98 -19.96 52.19 -13.17
N ARG A 99 -20.85 52.97 -12.55
CA ARG A 99 -22.25 53.14 -12.98
C ARG A 99 -22.35 53.72 -14.41
N PRO A 100 -23.30 53.28 -15.24
CA PRO A 100 -23.50 53.86 -16.55
C PRO A 100 -23.98 55.31 -16.47
N ARG A 101 -23.47 56.15 -17.37
CA ARG A 101 -23.84 57.56 -17.54
C ARG A 101 -25.34 57.71 -17.84
N GLN A 102 -26.02 58.59 -17.10
CA GLN A 102 -27.39 59.02 -17.40
C GLN A 102 -27.40 59.91 -18.65
N TRP A 103 -28.25 59.57 -19.63
CA TRP A 103 -28.60 60.46 -20.74
C TRP A 103 -29.68 61.48 -20.33
N PRO A 104 -29.66 62.71 -20.88
CA PRO A 104 -30.58 63.76 -20.51
C PRO A 104 -31.98 63.53 -21.10
N GLN A 105 -33.01 63.87 -20.32
CA GLN A 105 -34.41 63.80 -20.74
C GLN A 105 -34.78 64.92 -21.73
N PRO A 106 -35.60 64.64 -22.76
CA PRO A 106 -36.28 65.68 -23.50
C PRO A 106 -37.64 66.03 -22.88
N SER A 107 -37.90 67.34 -22.84
CA SER A 107 -39.14 68.01 -22.46
C SER A 107 -40.31 67.66 -23.38
N GLY A 108 -41.52 67.68 -22.81
CA GLY A 108 -42.70 67.01 -23.35
C GLY A 108 -43.50 67.72 -24.43
N GLN A 109 -44.51 67.00 -24.94
CA GLN A 109 -45.79 67.55 -25.39
C GLN A 109 -46.84 66.44 -25.58
N LYS A 110 -48.11 66.77 -25.31
CA LYS A 110 -49.31 65.92 -25.36
C LYS A 110 -49.80 65.71 -26.81
N SER A 111 -50.34 64.52 -27.16
CA SER A 111 -51.60 64.37 -27.93
C SER A 111 -52.03 62.89 -28.18
N SER A 112 -53.33 62.63 -27.93
CA SER A 112 -54.29 61.65 -28.49
C SER A 112 -53.84 60.22 -28.87
N ARG A 113 -54.08 59.17 -28.07
CA ARG A 113 -55.30 58.33 -27.89
C ARG A 113 -55.77 57.45 -29.08
N LYS A 114 -55.72 56.14 -28.80
CA LYS A 114 -56.59 55.03 -29.25
C LYS A 114 -56.43 54.55 -30.70
N ASN A 115 -55.40 53.72 -30.90
CA ASN A 115 -55.36 52.54 -31.81
C ASN A 115 -54.00 51.81 -31.75
N ILE A 116 -53.03 52.38 -31.03
CA ILE A 116 -51.65 51.85 -30.89
C ILE A 116 -51.54 50.74 -29.81
N ILE A 117 -52.44 50.69 -28.83
CA ILE A 117 -52.30 49.80 -27.66
C ILE A 117 -52.36 48.31 -28.03
N VAL A 118 -53.15 47.91 -29.03
CA VAL A 118 -53.28 46.49 -29.42
C VAL A 118 -52.06 46.01 -30.23
N ILE A 119 -51.52 46.87 -31.11
CA ILE A 119 -50.31 46.55 -31.89
C ILE A 119 -49.07 46.54 -30.99
N VAL A 120 -48.99 47.45 -30.00
CA VAL A 120 -47.89 47.48 -29.01
C VAL A 120 -47.97 46.31 -28.04
N LEU A 121 -49.15 45.82 -27.69
CA LEU A 121 -49.29 44.61 -26.86
C LEU A 121 -48.89 43.34 -27.63
N LEU A 122 -49.28 43.19 -28.91
CA LEU A 122 -48.88 42.04 -29.72
C LEU A 122 -47.39 42.07 -30.09
N ALA A 123 -46.83 43.24 -30.41
CA ALA A 123 -45.40 43.42 -30.62
C ALA A 123 -44.60 43.22 -29.32
N GLY A 124 -45.16 43.61 -28.17
CA GLY A 124 -44.57 43.39 -26.86
C GLY A 124 -44.53 41.91 -26.46
N VAL A 125 -45.58 41.14 -26.76
CA VAL A 125 -45.59 39.68 -26.55
C VAL A 125 -44.64 38.98 -27.53
N PHE A 126 -44.59 39.39 -28.80
CA PHE A 126 -43.64 38.85 -29.76
C PHE A 126 -42.19 39.16 -29.38
N LEU A 127 -41.88 40.39 -28.98
CA LEU A 127 -40.56 40.77 -28.46
C LEU A 127 -40.23 40.07 -27.15
N ALA A 128 -41.21 39.82 -26.27
CA ALA A 128 -41.00 39.05 -25.05
C ALA A 128 -40.71 37.58 -25.35
N VAL A 129 -41.40 36.96 -26.33
CA VAL A 129 -41.14 35.58 -26.75
C VAL A 129 -39.81 35.47 -27.49
N VAL A 130 -39.48 36.42 -28.37
CA VAL A 130 -38.16 36.48 -29.02
C VAL A 130 -37.07 36.73 -28.00
N ALA A 131 -37.27 37.59 -27.00
CA ALA A 131 -36.33 37.78 -25.91
C ALA A 131 -36.23 36.55 -25.00
N LEU A 132 -37.33 35.81 -24.80
CA LEU A 132 -37.31 34.56 -24.02
C LEU A 132 -36.55 33.47 -24.79
N VAL A 133 -36.86 33.28 -26.06
CA VAL A 133 -36.18 32.32 -26.96
C VAL A 133 -34.73 32.73 -27.15
N ALA A 134 -34.44 34.01 -27.35
CA ALA A 134 -33.07 34.53 -27.40
C ALA A 134 -32.37 34.42 -26.05
N SER A 135 -33.06 34.54 -24.91
CA SER A 135 -32.45 34.29 -23.59
C SER A 135 -32.23 32.82 -23.32
N GLN A 136 -33.05 31.92 -23.89
CA GLN A 136 -32.86 30.49 -23.81
C GLN A 136 -31.78 30.01 -24.77
N LEU A 137 -31.72 30.56 -25.99
CA LEU A 137 -30.60 30.38 -26.92
C LEU A 137 -29.33 31.01 -26.40
N TRP A 138 -29.38 32.19 -25.79
CA TRP A 138 -28.25 32.81 -25.12
C TRP A 138 -27.83 31.96 -23.95
N ARG A 139 -28.72 31.45 -23.10
CA ARG A 139 -28.37 30.47 -22.06
C ARG A 139 -27.86 29.14 -22.62
N PHE A 140 -28.30 28.71 -23.79
CA PHE A 140 -27.81 27.49 -24.44
C PHE A 140 -26.43 27.70 -25.07
N VAL A 141 -26.17 28.89 -25.62
CA VAL A 141 -24.88 29.32 -26.15
C VAL A 141 -23.92 29.68 -25.02
N GLU A 142 -24.39 30.27 -23.93
CA GLU A 142 -23.63 30.64 -22.72
C GLU A 142 -23.33 29.39 -21.90
N ASN A 143 -24.27 28.47 -21.69
CA ASN A 143 -23.97 27.14 -21.16
C ASN A 143 -23.15 26.28 -22.14
N GLY A 144 -23.27 26.51 -23.46
CA GLY A 144 -22.50 25.80 -24.48
C GLY A 144 -21.05 26.30 -24.61
N PHE A 145 -20.82 27.60 -24.45
CA PHE A 145 -19.51 28.26 -24.47
C PHE A 145 -18.84 28.27 -23.10
N GLU A 146 -19.56 28.36 -21.98
CA GLU A 146 -18.99 28.18 -20.63
C GLU A 146 -18.58 26.72 -20.39
N ASN A 147 -19.24 25.74 -21.03
CA ASN A 147 -18.74 24.36 -21.06
C ASN A 147 -17.55 24.17 -22.02
N PHE A 148 -17.28 25.11 -22.92
CA PHE A 148 -16.14 25.11 -23.85
C PHE A 148 -14.97 25.98 -23.37
N ALA A 149 -15.21 26.91 -22.45
CA ALA A 149 -14.21 27.82 -21.91
C ALA A 149 -13.73 27.34 -20.55
N MET A 150 -12.52 26.77 -20.51
CA MET A 150 -11.70 26.60 -19.32
C MET A 150 -12.39 25.81 -18.19
N GLU A 151 -12.40 24.48 -18.32
CA GLU A 151 -12.70 23.61 -17.18
C GLU A 151 -11.64 23.89 -16.10
N GLU A 152 -11.99 24.69 -15.06
CA GLU A 152 -11.08 25.42 -14.15
C GLU A 152 -9.60 25.03 -14.26
N GLY A 153 -8.82 25.81 -15.01
CA GLY A 153 -7.36 25.70 -15.07
C GLY A 153 -6.76 24.63 -15.99
N ILE A 154 -7.54 23.89 -16.78
CA ILE A 154 -7.02 23.02 -17.86
C ILE A 154 -7.23 23.74 -19.20
N GLU A 155 -6.14 23.91 -19.96
CA GLU A 155 -6.21 24.38 -21.35
C GLU A 155 -6.83 23.29 -22.23
N TYR A 156 -7.83 23.65 -23.04
CA TYR A 156 -8.38 22.71 -24.01
C TYR A 156 -7.47 22.65 -25.24
N VAL A 157 -6.94 21.45 -25.51
CA VAL A 157 -6.24 21.11 -26.75
C VAL A 157 -7.08 20.11 -27.52
N GLU A 158 -7.32 20.35 -28.81
CA GLU A 158 -8.13 19.45 -29.62
C GLU A 158 -7.48 18.05 -29.67
N PRO A 159 -8.20 16.98 -29.28
CA PRO A 159 -7.67 15.62 -29.35
C PRO A 159 -7.46 15.20 -30.82
N PRO A 160 -6.60 14.20 -31.09
CA PRO A 160 -6.47 13.66 -32.43
C PRO A 160 -7.81 13.12 -32.95
N GLU A 161 -8.07 13.23 -34.26
CA GLU A 161 -9.33 12.77 -34.90
C GLU A 161 -9.70 11.33 -34.53
N HIS A 162 -8.67 10.49 -34.38
CA HIS A 162 -8.79 9.15 -33.84
C HIS A 162 -7.88 9.02 -32.62
N PRO A 163 -8.38 8.53 -31.48
CA PRO A 163 -7.54 8.27 -30.31
C PRO A 163 -6.38 7.36 -30.69
N LEU A 164 -5.19 7.70 -30.19
CA LEU A 164 -4.02 6.85 -30.41
C LEU A 164 -4.32 5.42 -29.90
N PRO A 165 -3.99 4.39 -30.71
CA PRO A 165 -4.17 3.02 -30.29
C PRO A 165 -3.34 2.76 -29.03
N PHE A 166 -3.77 1.80 -28.23
CA PHE A 166 -2.97 1.36 -27.09
C PHE A 166 -1.62 0.85 -27.60
N SER A 167 -0.56 1.55 -27.22
CA SER A 167 0.79 1.12 -27.53
C SER A 167 1.09 -0.13 -26.71
N ARG A 168 1.40 -1.24 -27.39
CA ARG A 168 1.82 -2.49 -26.74
C ARG A 168 3.20 -2.28 -26.13
N THR A 169 3.21 -1.73 -24.93
CA THR A 169 4.43 -1.55 -24.14
C THR A 169 5.02 -2.91 -23.78
N PRO A 170 6.29 -3.21 -24.14
CA PRO A 170 6.99 -4.37 -23.60
C PRO A 170 6.98 -4.30 -22.06
N ARG A 171 6.52 -5.36 -21.40
CA ARG A 171 6.47 -5.44 -19.93
C ARG A 171 7.42 -6.50 -19.43
N TYR A 172 7.83 -6.38 -18.19
CA TYR A 172 8.43 -7.49 -17.47
C TYR A 172 7.31 -8.47 -17.10
N SER A 173 7.42 -9.72 -17.51
CA SER A 173 6.49 -10.80 -17.15
C SER A 173 6.62 -11.16 -15.67
N GLY A 174 5.59 -11.79 -15.09
CA GLY A 174 5.64 -12.29 -13.72
C GLY A 174 6.81 -13.26 -13.49
N SER A 175 7.14 -14.08 -14.49
CA SER A 175 8.31 -14.98 -14.49
C SER A 175 9.64 -14.24 -14.48
N GLU A 176 9.77 -13.16 -15.27
CA GLU A 176 11.00 -12.36 -15.27
C GLU A 176 11.19 -11.65 -13.91
N MET A 177 10.12 -11.09 -13.33
CA MET A 177 10.19 -10.47 -11.98
C MET A 177 10.60 -11.48 -10.91
N GLN A 178 10.07 -12.70 -10.99
CA GLN A 178 10.41 -13.78 -10.08
C GLN A 178 11.87 -14.21 -10.21
N ASN A 179 12.38 -14.27 -11.44
CA ASN A 179 13.78 -14.58 -11.67
C ASN A 179 14.72 -13.57 -10.97
N LEU A 180 14.41 -12.28 -11.04
CA LEU A 180 15.17 -11.25 -10.31
C LEU A 180 15.23 -11.53 -8.80
N TYR A 181 14.11 -11.94 -8.21
CA TYR A 181 14.08 -12.32 -6.80
C TYR A 181 14.82 -13.61 -6.50
N ASP A 182 14.70 -14.63 -7.34
CA ASP A 182 15.34 -15.92 -7.11
C ASP A 182 16.86 -15.79 -7.18
N LEU A 183 17.38 -14.95 -8.08
CA LEU A 183 18.79 -14.60 -8.16
C LEU A 183 19.26 -13.84 -6.91
N LEU A 184 18.48 -12.85 -6.43
CA LEU A 184 18.79 -12.12 -5.20
C LEU A 184 18.78 -13.03 -3.96
N ASP A 185 17.72 -13.82 -3.78
CA ASP A 185 17.53 -14.74 -2.66
C ASP A 185 18.61 -15.84 -2.64
N SER A 186 19.07 -16.27 -3.83
CA SER A 186 20.13 -17.27 -4.00
C SER A 186 21.55 -16.67 -3.99
N ARG A 187 21.69 -15.36 -3.72
CA ARG A 187 22.98 -14.63 -3.71
C ARG A 187 23.77 -14.72 -5.03
N GLN A 188 23.07 -14.92 -6.15
CA GLN A 188 23.66 -14.96 -7.49
C GLN A 188 23.82 -13.54 -8.04
N TYR A 189 24.56 -12.71 -7.30
CA TYR A 189 24.67 -11.27 -7.56
C TYR A 189 25.31 -10.93 -8.90
N ALA A 190 26.27 -11.73 -9.38
CA ALA A 190 26.89 -11.49 -10.69
C ALA A 190 25.89 -11.62 -11.84
N GLU A 191 25.11 -12.71 -11.84
CA GLU A 191 24.08 -12.96 -12.85
C GLU A 191 22.94 -11.94 -12.76
N LEU A 192 22.52 -11.59 -11.53
CA LEU A 192 21.54 -10.53 -11.31
C LEU A 192 22.01 -9.17 -11.87
N THR A 193 23.26 -8.80 -11.62
CA THR A 193 23.86 -7.57 -12.16
C THR A 193 23.85 -7.58 -13.68
N THR A 194 24.35 -8.65 -14.31
CA THR A 194 24.38 -8.78 -15.77
C THR A 194 22.99 -8.75 -16.40
N LEU A 195 22.00 -9.37 -15.76
CA LEU A 195 20.62 -9.34 -16.24
C LEU A 195 20.06 -7.90 -16.26
N LEU A 196 20.32 -7.12 -15.19
CA LEU A 196 19.86 -5.73 -15.10
C LEU A 196 20.67 -4.77 -16.00
N GLU A 197 21.97 -5.01 -16.19
CA GLU A 197 22.75 -4.33 -17.23
C GLU A 197 22.14 -4.55 -18.61
N GLY A 198 21.74 -5.78 -18.94
CA GLY A 198 21.07 -6.08 -20.21
C GLY A 198 19.77 -5.29 -20.41
N VAL A 199 18.99 -5.07 -19.34
CA VAL A 199 17.77 -4.24 -19.37
C VAL A 199 18.11 -2.77 -19.63
N GLN A 200 19.15 -2.23 -18.97
CA GLN A 200 19.62 -0.87 -19.21
C GLN A 200 20.14 -0.67 -20.63
N GLU A 201 20.93 -1.61 -21.13
CA GLU A 201 21.45 -1.56 -22.50
C GLU A 201 20.32 -1.66 -23.53
N GLU A 202 19.28 -2.48 -23.27
CA GLU A 202 18.08 -2.54 -24.12
C GLU A 202 17.40 -1.16 -24.20
N PHE A 203 17.25 -0.48 -23.06
CA PHE A 203 16.73 0.89 -22.99
C PHE A 203 17.63 1.89 -23.74
N GLU A 204 18.95 1.79 -23.63
CA GLU A 204 19.90 2.71 -24.27
C GLU A 204 20.04 2.49 -25.79
N ARG A 205 19.79 1.27 -26.30
CA ARG A 205 20.06 0.89 -27.70
C ARG A 205 19.07 1.42 -28.74
N GLY A 206 17.92 2.01 -28.40
CA GLY A 206 17.10 2.65 -29.44
C GLY A 206 15.69 3.11 -29.07
N PRO A 207 15.07 3.95 -29.93
CA PRO A 207 13.91 4.78 -29.63
C PRO A 207 12.59 4.02 -29.90
N GLY A 208 12.40 2.88 -29.24
CA GLY A 208 11.10 2.20 -29.26
C GLY A 208 10.14 2.88 -28.29
N PRO A 209 8.90 3.22 -28.68
CA PRO A 209 7.90 3.69 -27.73
C PRO A 209 7.75 2.66 -26.60
N ASN A 210 7.96 3.12 -25.37
CA ASN A 210 7.75 2.39 -24.11
C ASN A 210 8.84 1.40 -23.62
N LEU A 211 10.08 1.45 -24.09
CA LEU A 211 11.18 0.75 -23.41
C LEU A 211 11.41 1.26 -21.98
N ASP A 212 11.17 2.54 -21.76
CA ASP A 212 11.16 3.22 -20.45
C ASP A 212 10.39 2.45 -19.37
N PHE A 213 9.26 1.83 -19.76
CA PHE A 213 8.40 1.15 -18.80
C PHE A 213 8.99 -0.21 -18.37
N ARG A 214 9.65 -0.92 -19.28
CA ARG A 214 10.30 -2.21 -18.99
C ARG A 214 11.46 -2.02 -18.02
N GLU A 215 12.30 -1.01 -18.25
CA GLU A 215 13.40 -0.63 -17.34
C GLU A 215 12.86 -0.27 -15.94
N ILE A 216 11.87 0.62 -15.88
CA ILE A 216 11.23 1.01 -14.62
C ILE A 216 10.65 -0.19 -13.88
N GLN A 217 9.95 -1.11 -14.56
CA GLN A 217 9.38 -2.29 -13.92
C GLN A 217 10.43 -3.25 -13.36
N ALA A 218 11.54 -3.46 -14.07
CA ALA A 218 12.61 -4.34 -13.62
C ALA A 218 13.15 -3.90 -12.24
N PHE A 219 13.37 -2.60 -12.05
CA PHE A 219 13.86 -2.07 -10.78
C PHE A 219 12.76 -1.87 -9.73
N GLN A 220 11.55 -1.44 -10.12
CA GLN A 220 10.41 -1.35 -9.20
C GLN A 220 10.03 -2.70 -8.59
N THR A 221 10.43 -3.82 -9.20
CA THR A 221 10.32 -5.16 -8.61
C THR A 221 10.96 -5.18 -7.21
N PHE A 222 12.04 -4.45 -6.94
CA PHE A 222 12.68 -4.42 -5.63
C PHE A 222 11.96 -3.54 -4.59
N SER A 223 10.93 -2.77 -5.00
CA SER A 223 10.15 -1.91 -4.09
C SER A 223 9.24 -2.68 -3.13
N VAL A 224 9.08 -4.00 -3.31
CA VAL A 224 8.20 -4.81 -2.47
C VAL A 224 8.83 -5.01 -1.08
N PRO A 225 8.21 -4.47 -0.02
CA PRO A 225 8.84 -4.36 1.28
C PRO A 225 8.73 -5.67 2.08
N TYR A 226 9.66 -6.58 1.86
CA TYR A 226 9.96 -7.68 2.78
C TYR A 226 11.17 -7.31 3.62
N SER A 227 10.99 -7.22 4.94
CA SER A 227 12.06 -6.96 5.92
C SER A 227 13.12 -8.08 6.00
N VAL A 228 13.13 -9.02 5.06
CA VAL A 228 14.00 -10.21 5.02
C VAL A 228 15.13 -10.03 3.99
N ARG A 229 15.09 -8.98 3.15
CA ARG A 229 16.04 -8.80 2.06
C ARG A 229 17.00 -7.63 2.24
N LYS A 230 16.90 -6.85 3.33
CA LYS A 230 17.81 -5.70 3.54
C LYS A 230 19.27 -6.16 3.51
N GLU A 231 19.58 -7.24 4.21
CA GLU A 231 20.93 -7.79 4.28
C GLU A 231 21.44 -8.29 2.92
N LEU A 232 20.55 -8.77 2.05
CA LEU A 232 20.90 -9.20 0.70
C LEU A 232 21.23 -8.01 -0.20
N HIS A 233 20.46 -6.93 -0.11
CA HIS A 233 20.76 -5.69 -0.83
C HIS A 233 22.09 -5.07 -0.35
N ASP A 234 22.34 -5.07 0.96
CA ASP A 234 23.61 -4.59 1.52
C ASP A 234 24.80 -5.45 1.05
N GLU A 235 24.70 -6.79 1.11
CA GLU A 235 25.73 -7.70 0.62
C GLU A 235 26.01 -7.51 -0.88
N TRP A 236 24.96 -7.26 -1.68
CA TRP A 236 25.12 -7.02 -3.11
C TRP A 236 25.90 -5.73 -3.40
N VAL A 237 25.56 -4.64 -2.70
CA VAL A 237 26.29 -3.36 -2.79
C VAL A 237 27.74 -3.51 -2.36
N GLU A 238 28.02 -4.30 -1.31
CA GLU A 238 29.38 -4.59 -0.85
C GLU A 238 30.21 -5.37 -1.87
N LYS A 239 29.59 -6.32 -2.58
CA LYS A 239 30.28 -7.16 -3.59
C LYS A 239 30.47 -6.47 -4.94
N PHE A 240 29.59 -5.54 -5.29
CA PHE A 240 29.60 -4.82 -6.57
C PHE A 240 29.60 -3.29 -6.36
N PRO A 241 30.57 -2.72 -5.63
CA PRO A 241 30.54 -1.31 -5.22
C PRO A 241 30.70 -0.33 -6.39
N ASP A 242 31.29 -0.79 -7.50
CA ASP A 242 31.53 0.04 -8.69
C ASP A 242 30.38 -0.03 -9.71
N HIS A 243 29.38 -0.90 -9.49
CA HIS A 243 28.24 -1.08 -10.38
C HIS A 243 27.00 -0.32 -9.90
N TYR A 244 26.19 0.25 -10.81
CA TYR A 244 25.03 1.08 -10.44
C TYR A 244 23.81 0.26 -9.96
N ALA A 245 23.56 -0.92 -10.56
CA ALA A 245 22.33 -1.71 -10.32
C ALA A 245 22.09 -2.11 -8.85
N PRO A 246 23.10 -2.52 -8.05
CA PRO A 246 22.91 -2.81 -6.62
C PRO A 246 22.35 -1.61 -5.84
N TYR A 247 22.90 -0.42 -6.09
CA TYR A 247 22.44 0.83 -5.47
C TYR A 247 21.02 1.16 -5.91
N LEU A 248 20.74 1.09 -7.21
CA LEU A 248 19.41 1.41 -7.75
C LEU A 248 18.33 0.45 -7.20
N ALA A 249 18.62 -0.84 -7.10
CA ALA A 249 17.71 -1.83 -6.52
C ALA A 249 17.47 -1.61 -5.02
N ARG A 250 18.53 -1.28 -4.25
CA ARG A 250 18.40 -0.96 -2.82
C ARG A 250 17.66 0.37 -2.59
N ALA A 251 17.83 1.34 -3.48
CA ALA A 251 17.07 2.58 -3.48
C ALA A 251 15.57 2.33 -3.65
N GLU A 252 15.16 1.49 -4.61
CA GLU A 252 13.76 1.10 -4.79
C GLU A 252 13.20 0.36 -3.56
N PHE A 253 13.99 -0.53 -2.96
CA PHE A 253 13.63 -1.19 -1.70
C PHE A 253 13.35 -0.17 -0.57
N TYR A 254 14.24 0.81 -0.39
CA TYR A 254 14.05 1.88 0.60
C TYR A 254 12.87 2.79 0.25
N ARG A 255 12.68 3.17 -1.01
CA ARG A 255 11.50 3.93 -1.46
C ARG A 255 10.20 3.20 -1.13
N GLY A 256 10.14 1.89 -1.36
CA GLY A 256 9.02 1.04 -0.97
C GLY A 256 8.76 1.04 0.55
N LEU A 257 9.81 0.96 1.36
CA LEU A 257 9.71 1.09 2.82
C LEU A 257 9.23 2.47 3.27
N GLY A 258 9.62 3.53 2.56
CA GLY A 258 9.17 4.90 2.82
C GLY A 258 7.66 5.04 2.64
N TRP A 259 7.14 4.62 1.48
CA TRP A 259 5.70 4.64 1.21
C TRP A 259 4.91 3.74 2.17
N LYS A 260 5.44 2.57 2.51
CA LYS A 260 4.83 1.68 3.51
C LYS A 260 4.76 2.32 4.91
N SER A 261 5.80 3.04 5.31
CA SER A 261 5.85 3.71 6.63
C SER A 261 4.80 4.82 6.75
N ARG A 262 4.58 5.58 5.68
CA ARG A 262 3.48 6.55 5.60
C ARG A 262 2.11 5.86 5.65
N GLY A 263 1.95 4.80 4.85
CA GLY A 263 0.65 4.17 4.61
C GLY A 263 -0.26 4.98 3.68
N GLY A 264 -1.47 4.47 3.45
CA GLY A 264 -2.41 5.03 2.45
C GLY A 264 -3.38 6.10 2.95
N LYS A 265 -3.19 6.63 4.18
CA LYS A 265 -4.11 7.62 4.76
C LYS A 265 -3.86 9.03 4.22
N TRP A 266 -4.85 9.91 4.39
CA TRP A 266 -4.68 11.33 4.11
C TRP A 266 -3.57 11.92 4.97
N ALA A 267 -2.91 12.97 4.48
CA ALA A 267 -1.84 13.64 5.21
C ALA A 267 -2.32 14.14 6.59
N SER A 268 -3.56 14.63 6.69
CA SER A 268 -4.21 15.05 7.93
C SER A 268 -4.44 13.91 8.95
N GLU A 269 -4.36 12.66 8.51
CA GLU A 269 -4.60 11.46 9.32
C GLU A 269 -3.34 10.60 9.50
N THR A 270 -2.20 11.07 8.99
CA THR A 270 -0.91 10.40 9.05
C THR A 270 -0.12 10.94 10.25
N SER A 271 0.40 10.08 11.12
CA SER A 271 1.13 10.53 12.33
C SER A 271 2.51 11.10 11.99
N GLU A 272 3.05 11.92 12.88
CA GLU A 272 4.42 12.44 12.78
C GLU A 272 5.47 11.31 12.74
N GLU A 273 5.24 10.22 13.48
CA GLU A 273 6.09 9.02 13.43
C GLU A 273 6.06 8.34 12.06
N GLN A 274 4.89 8.25 11.42
CA GLN A 274 4.75 7.70 10.08
C GLN A 274 5.43 8.58 9.03
N PHE A 275 5.28 9.90 9.15
CA PHE A 275 6.02 10.85 8.31
C PHE A 275 7.52 10.75 8.54
N SER A 276 7.98 10.70 9.79
CA SER A 276 9.40 10.56 10.12
C SER A 276 9.99 9.26 9.58
N GLY A 277 9.26 8.14 9.66
CA GLY A 277 9.67 6.87 9.06
C GLY A 277 9.73 6.95 7.54
N MET A 278 8.74 7.55 6.90
CA MET A 278 8.75 7.81 5.46
C MET A 278 9.97 8.65 5.04
N HIS A 279 10.21 9.76 5.71
CA HIS A 279 11.35 10.65 5.43
C HIS A 279 12.68 9.94 5.64
N HIS A 280 12.84 9.16 6.71
CA HIS A 280 14.04 8.37 6.95
C HIS A 280 14.36 7.44 5.79
N TYR A 281 13.39 6.66 5.31
CA TYR A 281 13.62 5.74 4.20
C TYR A 281 13.79 6.44 2.85
N PHE A 282 13.12 7.57 2.61
CA PHE A 282 13.38 8.39 1.44
C PHE A 282 14.78 8.98 1.44
N ASP A 283 15.29 9.42 2.59
CA ASP A 283 16.67 9.90 2.72
C ASP A 283 17.67 8.79 2.34
N LEU A 284 17.44 7.54 2.77
CA LEU A 284 18.24 6.38 2.36
C LEU A 284 18.14 6.09 0.86
N ALA A 285 16.92 6.13 0.31
CA ALA A 285 16.71 5.93 -1.12
C ALA A 285 17.42 6.99 -1.97
N LEU A 286 17.33 8.28 -1.60
CA LEU A 286 17.98 9.38 -2.30
C LEU A 286 19.51 9.26 -2.29
N ILE A 287 20.10 8.77 -1.19
CA ILE A 287 21.53 8.46 -1.10
C ILE A 287 21.91 7.42 -2.16
N ASP A 288 21.18 6.31 -2.23
CA ASP A 288 21.48 5.23 -3.18
C ASP A 288 21.18 5.62 -4.64
N TYR A 289 20.11 6.38 -4.92
CA TYR A 289 19.86 6.91 -6.26
C TYR A 289 21.00 7.83 -6.72
N THR A 290 21.51 8.68 -5.82
CA THR A 290 22.66 9.55 -6.14
C THR A 290 23.90 8.71 -6.42
N ALA A 291 24.18 7.69 -5.61
CA ALA A 291 25.29 6.77 -5.85
C ALA A 291 25.16 6.00 -7.18
N ALA A 292 23.94 5.58 -7.54
CA ALA A 292 23.68 4.96 -8.83
C ALA A 292 23.96 5.93 -10.00
N LEU A 293 23.50 7.18 -9.90
CA LEU A 293 23.70 8.22 -10.91
C LEU A 293 25.17 8.65 -11.08
N GLU A 294 25.98 8.60 -10.02
CA GLU A 294 27.43 8.82 -10.10
C GLU A 294 28.14 7.76 -10.96
N ARG A 295 27.58 6.54 -11.03
CA ARG A 295 28.14 5.40 -11.79
C ARG A 295 27.57 5.34 -13.20
N ASN A 296 26.26 5.55 -13.35
CA ASN A 296 25.61 5.71 -14.63
C ASN A 296 24.65 6.91 -14.59
N PRO A 297 24.96 8.03 -15.28
CA PRO A 297 24.10 9.20 -15.27
C PRO A 297 22.83 9.05 -16.14
N ARG A 298 22.69 7.98 -16.95
CA ARG A 298 21.53 7.75 -17.84
C ARG A 298 20.52 6.74 -17.26
N LEU A 299 20.22 6.84 -15.96
CA LEU A 299 19.24 5.96 -15.30
C LEU A 299 17.87 6.65 -15.17
N LEU A 300 16.94 6.35 -16.08
CA LEU A 300 15.60 6.94 -16.06
C LEU A 300 14.86 6.62 -14.75
N VAL A 301 14.99 5.38 -14.27
CA VAL A 301 14.36 4.92 -13.01
C VAL A 301 14.75 5.81 -11.83
N ALA A 302 16.04 6.19 -11.73
CA ALA A 302 16.52 7.02 -10.64
C ALA A 302 15.89 8.42 -10.68
N TYR A 303 15.84 9.05 -11.86
CA TYR A 303 15.21 10.36 -12.02
C TYR A 303 13.70 10.31 -11.73
N ASP A 304 12.96 9.34 -12.27
CA ASP A 304 11.52 9.16 -12.00
C ASP A 304 11.25 9.01 -10.50
N ALA A 305 12.01 8.14 -9.83
CA ALA A 305 11.84 7.89 -8.41
C ALA A 305 12.20 9.09 -7.54
N MET A 306 13.28 9.80 -7.86
CA MET A 306 13.67 11.03 -7.15
C MET A 306 12.64 12.15 -7.34
N ILE A 307 12.04 12.29 -8.53
CA ILE A 307 10.92 13.21 -8.78
C ILE A 307 9.69 12.79 -7.95
N ASP A 308 9.35 11.50 -7.89
CA ASP A 308 8.25 11.01 -7.04
C ASP A 308 8.49 11.27 -5.54
N ILE A 309 9.72 11.07 -5.05
CA ILE A 309 10.09 11.37 -3.66
C ILE A 309 9.97 12.89 -3.40
N SER A 310 10.43 13.74 -4.35
CA SER A 310 10.36 15.20 -4.24
C SER A 310 8.93 15.75 -4.10
N ARG A 311 7.93 15.00 -4.55
CA ARG A 311 6.52 15.34 -4.37
C ARG A 311 6.06 15.19 -2.92
N ALA A 312 6.55 14.17 -2.22
CA ALA A 312 6.25 13.93 -0.81
C ALA A 312 7.17 14.71 0.15
N HIS A 313 8.31 15.17 -0.39
CA HIS A 313 9.34 15.89 0.31
C HIS A 313 9.61 17.16 -0.50
N ASN A 314 9.00 18.29 -0.13
CA ASN A 314 8.99 19.54 -0.89
C ASN A 314 10.39 20.06 -1.25
N SER A 315 11.05 19.49 -2.27
CA SER A 315 12.50 19.64 -2.48
C SER A 315 12.82 20.58 -3.64
N TRP A 316 13.49 21.70 -3.35
CA TRP A 316 13.98 22.75 -4.31
C TRP A 316 14.99 22.24 -5.35
N GLN A 317 15.31 20.95 -5.40
CA GLN A 317 16.05 20.37 -6.54
C GLN A 317 15.13 19.80 -7.60
N GLN A 318 13.82 19.77 -7.36
CA GLN A 318 12.86 19.20 -8.30
C GLN A 318 12.99 19.81 -9.70
N ASP A 319 13.08 21.13 -9.84
CA ASP A 319 13.14 21.75 -11.17
C ASP A 319 14.50 21.50 -11.87
N GLU A 320 15.62 21.51 -11.15
CA GLU A 320 16.95 21.19 -11.71
C GLU A 320 17.02 19.72 -12.11
N LEU A 321 16.50 18.82 -11.26
CA LEU A 321 16.42 17.38 -11.52
C LEU A 321 15.53 17.10 -12.73
N ILE A 322 14.37 17.76 -12.83
CA ILE A 322 13.47 17.67 -13.97
C ILE A 322 14.17 18.16 -15.25
N GLN A 323 14.86 19.31 -15.21
CA GLN A 323 15.60 19.82 -16.37
C GLN A 323 16.70 18.86 -16.83
N GLN A 324 17.46 18.29 -15.89
CA GLN A 324 18.48 17.28 -16.20
C GLN A 324 17.84 16.02 -16.83
N ALA A 325 16.76 15.52 -16.24
CA ALA A 325 16.05 14.35 -16.75
C ALA A 325 15.47 14.60 -18.15
N GLN A 326 14.85 15.76 -18.39
CA GLN A 326 14.31 16.13 -19.69
C GLN A 326 15.40 16.24 -20.76
N ALA A 327 16.60 16.73 -20.41
CA ALA A 327 17.72 16.80 -21.34
C ALA A 327 18.21 15.40 -21.75
N LEU A 328 18.17 14.42 -20.84
CA LEU A 328 18.61 13.04 -21.08
C LEU A 328 17.54 12.17 -21.75
N PHE A 329 16.27 12.42 -21.43
CA PHE A 329 15.11 11.60 -21.83
C PHE A 329 13.95 12.45 -22.39
N PRO A 330 14.19 13.28 -23.42
CA PRO A 330 13.21 14.26 -23.89
C PRO A 330 11.94 13.64 -24.50
N ALA A 331 12.00 12.38 -24.95
CA ALA A 331 10.87 11.65 -25.52
C ALA A 331 10.26 10.62 -24.53
N SER A 332 10.65 10.64 -23.25
CA SER A 332 10.21 9.61 -22.28
C SER A 332 8.81 9.85 -21.74
N TYR A 333 7.87 8.96 -22.04
CA TYR A 333 6.51 9.04 -21.49
C TYR A 333 6.49 8.87 -19.97
N GLN A 334 7.30 7.96 -19.43
CA GLN A 334 7.29 7.69 -17.99
C GLN A 334 7.86 8.87 -17.20
N LEU A 335 8.94 9.50 -17.68
CA LEU A 335 9.46 10.72 -17.07
C LEU A 335 8.39 11.80 -16.95
N TYR A 336 7.75 12.16 -18.07
CA TYR A 336 6.74 13.21 -18.05
C TYR A 336 5.52 12.83 -17.22
N LYS A 337 5.09 11.57 -17.25
CA LYS A 337 4.04 11.08 -16.35
C LYS A 337 4.41 11.29 -14.87
N GLY A 338 5.66 11.01 -14.47
CA GLY A 338 6.19 11.27 -13.13
C GLY A 338 6.19 12.76 -12.77
N ILE A 339 6.65 13.61 -13.70
CA ILE A 339 6.62 15.08 -13.56
C ILE A 339 5.20 15.58 -13.35
N LEU A 340 4.26 15.17 -14.19
CA LEU A 340 2.86 15.59 -14.08
C LEU A 340 2.24 15.17 -12.75
N LEU A 341 2.55 13.97 -12.27
CA LEU A 341 2.11 13.48 -10.96
C LEU A 341 2.65 14.34 -9.81
N ALA A 342 3.88 14.86 -9.94
CA ALA A 342 4.49 15.77 -8.98
C ALA A 342 3.92 17.19 -9.04
N LYS A 343 3.47 17.65 -10.22
CA LYS A 343 2.88 18.99 -10.44
C LYS A 343 1.35 19.02 -10.28
N LEU A 344 0.73 17.98 -9.73
CA LEU A 344 -0.70 18.00 -9.44
C LEU A 344 -1.03 19.04 -8.36
N PRO A 345 -2.24 19.64 -8.39
CA PRO A 345 -2.62 20.68 -7.42
C PRO A 345 -2.49 20.28 -5.94
N ARG A 346 -2.77 19.01 -5.62
CA ARG A 346 -2.65 18.50 -4.25
C ARG A 346 -1.21 18.45 -3.71
N TRP A 347 -0.22 18.59 -4.59
CA TRP A 347 1.20 18.59 -4.27
C TRP A 347 1.84 19.96 -4.47
N GLY A 348 1.04 21.02 -4.59
CA GLY A 348 1.51 22.40 -4.70
C GLY A 348 1.74 22.89 -6.13
N GLY A 349 1.48 22.06 -7.16
CA GLY A 349 1.48 22.48 -8.56
C GLY A 349 0.11 22.98 -9.04
N SER A 350 -0.12 22.91 -10.35
CA SER A 350 -1.36 23.33 -10.99
C SER A 350 -1.59 22.63 -12.32
N TYR A 351 -2.84 22.57 -12.77
CA TYR A 351 -3.17 22.04 -14.09
C TYR A 351 -2.55 22.86 -15.24
N ALA A 352 -2.32 24.17 -15.03
CA ALA A 352 -1.62 25.01 -15.99
C ALA A 352 -0.13 24.62 -16.12
N GLU A 353 0.56 24.39 -14.99
CA GLU A 353 1.94 23.88 -15.01
C GLU A 353 2.02 22.51 -15.65
N MET A 354 1.08 21.60 -15.32
CA MET A 354 1.00 20.30 -15.98
C MET A 354 0.88 20.46 -17.50
N THR A 355 -0.02 21.32 -17.96
CA THR A 355 -0.22 21.59 -19.39
C THR A 355 1.07 22.09 -20.04
N SER A 356 1.82 22.98 -19.39
CA SER A 356 3.13 23.44 -19.87
C SER A 356 4.13 22.29 -20.07
N TYR A 357 4.19 21.34 -19.12
CA TYR A 357 5.04 20.15 -19.29
C TYR A 357 4.53 19.20 -20.38
N VAL A 358 3.22 19.11 -20.60
CA VAL A 358 2.66 18.34 -21.73
C VAL A 358 3.05 18.97 -23.07
N HIS A 359 3.01 20.31 -23.19
CA HIS A 359 3.47 21.01 -24.39
C HIS A 359 4.96 20.74 -24.67
N GLN A 360 5.80 20.74 -23.63
CA GLN A 360 7.22 20.39 -23.75
C GLN A 360 7.42 18.94 -24.19
N ALA A 361 6.66 18.00 -23.62
CA ALA A 361 6.73 16.59 -23.99
C ALA A 361 6.30 16.36 -25.44
N THR A 362 5.17 16.94 -25.83
CA THR A 362 4.56 16.72 -27.15
C THR A 362 5.34 17.36 -28.30
N ALA A 363 6.31 18.24 -28.01
CA ALA A 363 7.33 18.64 -29.00
C ALA A 363 8.17 17.45 -29.53
N TYR A 364 8.18 16.32 -28.82
CA TYR A 364 8.88 15.09 -29.20
C TYR A 364 7.93 13.96 -29.65
N SER A 365 6.67 14.28 -30.00
CA SER A 365 5.68 13.28 -30.42
C SER A 365 6.08 12.50 -31.67
N ASP A 366 6.92 13.07 -32.54
CA ASP A 366 7.48 12.37 -33.71
C ASP A 366 8.37 11.19 -33.31
N GLN A 367 9.02 11.26 -32.13
CA GLN A 367 9.85 10.19 -31.58
C GLN A 367 9.03 9.23 -30.70
N ASN A 368 8.05 9.76 -29.97
CA ASN A 368 7.16 8.99 -29.13
C ASN A 368 5.72 9.54 -29.17
N PRO A 369 4.86 8.98 -30.03
CA PRO A 369 3.47 9.42 -30.16
C PRO A 369 2.66 9.33 -28.86
N ASP A 370 3.02 8.42 -27.95
CA ASP A 370 2.30 8.21 -26.68
C ASP A 370 2.36 9.45 -25.77
N LEU A 371 3.28 10.39 -26.02
CA LEU A 371 3.37 11.66 -25.31
C LEU A 371 2.08 12.50 -25.45
N VAL A 372 1.34 12.35 -26.55
CA VAL A 372 0.04 13.03 -26.73
C VAL A 372 -0.98 12.57 -25.68
N MET A 373 -0.90 11.33 -25.21
CA MET A 373 -1.79 10.81 -24.17
C MET A 373 -1.63 11.53 -22.83
N LEU A 374 -0.56 12.31 -22.64
CA LEU A 374 -0.31 13.06 -21.41
C LEU A 374 -1.32 14.20 -21.21
N TYR A 375 -1.93 14.74 -22.27
CA TYR A 375 -3.03 15.72 -22.16
C TYR A 375 -4.21 15.16 -21.33
N GLY A 376 -4.42 13.84 -21.36
CA GLY A 376 -5.45 13.17 -20.57
C GLY A 376 -5.22 13.20 -19.06
N LYS A 377 -3.99 13.42 -18.57
CA LYS A 377 -3.63 13.23 -17.14
C LYS A 377 -4.34 14.20 -16.20
N ALA A 378 -4.51 15.46 -16.59
CA ALA A 378 -5.24 16.43 -15.78
C ALA A 378 -6.73 16.07 -15.65
N TYR A 379 -7.33 15.57 -16.74
CA TYR A 379 -8.72 15.08 -16.73
C TYR A 379 -8.88 13.84 -15.84
N VAL A 380 -7.95 12.88 -15.91
CA VAL A 380 -7.94 11.70 -15.01
C VAL A 380 -7.91 12.13 -13.55
N ASP A 381 -7.10 13.13 -13.21
CA ASP A 381 -7.02 13.63 -11.84
C ASP A 381 -8.34 14.26 -11.36
N LYS A 382 -8.94 15.13 -12.19
CA LYS A 382 -10.26 15.70 -11.90
C LYS A 382 -11.33 14.61 -11.79
N ALA A 383 -11.29 13.60 -12.66
CA ALA A 383 -12.22 12.47 -12.65
C ALA A 383 -12.14 11.69 -11.33
N TRP A 384 -10.93 11.47 -10.83
CA TRP A 384 -10.69 10.83 -9.55
C TRP A 384 -11.30 11.63 -8.38
N TYR A 385 -11.18 12.96 -8.39
CA TYR A 385 -11.83 13.82 -7.39
C TYR A 385 -13.35 13.79 -7.50
N ALA A 386 -13.90 13.86 -8.72
CA ALA A 386 -15.34 13.77 -8.96
C ALA A 386 -15.90 12.44 -8.45
N ARG A 387 -15.23 11.32 -8.78
CA ARG A 387 -15.55 9.97 -8.27
C ARG A 387 -15.57 9.93 -6.75
N ARG A 388 -14.56 10.50 -6.07
CA ARG A 388 -14.52 10.53 -4.60
C ARG A 388 -15.60 11.40 -3.96
N LYS A 389 -16.06 12.44 -4.64
CA LYS A 389 -17.20 13.26 -4.20
C LYS A 389 -18.55 12.58 -4.49
N GLY A 390 -18.55 11.43 -5.18
CA GLY A 390 -19.76 10.74 -5.62
C GLY A 390 -20.39 11.31 -6.88
N ASP A 391 -19.72 12.27 -7.55
CA ASP A 391 -20.16 12.82 -8.83
C ASP A 391 -19.68 11.90 -9.97
N TYR A 392 -20.34 10.75 -10.08
CA TYR A 392 -19.98 9.70 -11.02
C TYR A 392 -20.21 10.11 -12.48
N GLN A 393 -21.23 10.92 -12.75
CA GLN A 393 -21.51 11.40 -14.11
C GLN A 393 -20.38 12.32 -14.59
N LYS A 394 -19.94 13.26 -13.75
CA LYS A 394 -18.81 14.12 -14.09
C LYS A 394 -17.52 13.33 -14.23
N ALA A 395 -17.30 12.31 -13.39
CA ALA A 395 -16.16 11.42 -13.50
C ALA A 395 -16.11 10.69 -14.86
N ILE A 396 -17.24 10.15 -15.33
CA ILE A 396 -17.35 9.50 -16.65
C ILE A 396 -17.02 10.48 -17.77
N GLU A 397 -17.58 11.69 -17.74
CA GLU A 397 -17.29 12.73 -18.75
C GLU A 397 -15.78 13.05 -18.81
N LEU A 398 -15.15 13.22 -17.65
CA LEU A 398 -13.72 13.51 -17.56
C LEU A 398 -12.84 12.33 -18.01
N TYR A 399 -13.22 11.09 -17.69
CA TYR A 399 -12.53 9.91 -18.23
C TYR A 399 -12.68 9.81 -19.75
N ASN A 400 -13.85 10.14 -20.31
CA ASN A 400 -14.04 10.18 -21.75
C ASN A 400 -13.16 11.24 -22.42
N LYS A 401 -13.04 12.44 -21.82
CA LYS A 401 -12.08 13.47 -22.28
C LYS A 401 -10.64 12.97 -22.24
N ALA A 402 -10.24 12.28 -21.18
CA ALA A 402 -8.90 11.71 -21.09
C ALA A 402 -8.62 10.66 -22.18
N LEU A 403 -9.60 9.77 -22.43
CA LEU A 403 -9.49 8.71 -23.43
C LEU A 403 -9.54 9.22 -24.88
N ALA A 404 -10.03 10.43 -25.12
CA ALA A 404 -9.98 11.06 -26.43
C ALA A 404 -8.54 11.31 -26.92
N TYR A 405 -7.57 11.50 -26.00
CA TYR A 405 -6.15 11.67 -26.35
C TYR A 405 -5.41 10.35 -26.57
N GLY A 406 -6.01 9.22 -26.19
CA GLY A 406 -5.46 7.89 -26.46
C GLY A 406 -5.98 6.82 -25.51
N ILE A 407 -5.95 5.58 -26.00
CA ILE A 407 -6.48 4.41 -25.29
C ILE A 407 -5.53 4.02 -24.16
N ASN A 408 -6.03 4.03 -22.91
CA ASN A 408 -5.25 3.67 -21.74
C ASN A 408 -6.01 2.69 -20.83
N GLY A 409 -5.51 1.46 -20.70
CA GLY A 409 -6.16 0.41 -19.92
C GLY A 409 -6.43 0.76 -18.45
N SER A 410 -5.54 1.55 -17.80
CA SER A 410 -5.78 1.99 -16.42
C SER A 410 -6.93 3.00 -16.33
N VAL A 411 -7.05 3.91 -17.30
CA VAL A 411 -8.14 4.89 -17.34
C VAL A 411 -9.48 4.23 -17.69
N ILE A 412 -9.46 3.25 -18.60
CA ILE A 412 -10.64 2.42 -18.93
C ILE A 412 -11.09 1.64 -17.70
N GLY A 413 -10.17 1.02 -16.97
CA GLY A 413 -10.49 0.30 -15.72
C GLY A 413 -11.13 1.20 -14.66
N GLU A 414 -10.59 2.40 -14.44
CA GLU A 414 -11.16 3.38 -13.50
C GLU A 414 -12.55 3.86 -13.94
N ARG A 415 -12.81 4.01 -15.25
CA ARG A 415 -14.15 4.30 -15.77
C ARG A 415 -15.10 3.11 -15.57
N GLY A 416 -14.61 1.89 -15.80
CA GLY A 416 -15.33 0.64 -15.53
C GLY A 416 -15.77 0.52 -14.07
N GLU A 417 -14.89 0.88 -13.13
CA GLU A 417 -15.27 0.97 -11.71
C GLU A 417 -16.39 1.99 -11.47
N VAL A 418 -16.35 3.15 -12.13
CA VAL A 418 -17.43 4.14 -11.99
C VAL A 418 -18.75 3.62 -12.55
N TYR A 419 -18.73 2.98 -13.72
CA TYR A 419 -19.92 2.30 -14.27
C TYR A 419 -20.47 1.24 -13.32
N GLU A 420 -19.59 0.44 -12.71
CA GLU A 420 -19.96 -0.55 -11.70
C GLU A 420 -20.61 0.09 -10.46
N LYS A 421 -20.10 1.24 -9.99
CA LYS A 421 -20.67 1.98 -8.84
C LYS A 421 -22.05 2.53 -9.12
N ILE A 422 -22.33 2.99 -10.35
CA ILE A 422 -23.67 3.48 -10.73
C ILE A 422 -24.62 2.37 -11.16
N GLY A 423 -24.15 1.12 -11.21
CA GLY A 423 -24.94 -0.05 -11.59
C GLY A 423 -25.06 -0.29 -13.09
N ASP A 424 -24.31 0.44 -13.92
CA ASP A 424 -24.22 0.19 -15.37
C ASP A 424 -23.25 -0.97 -15.64
N LEU A 425 -23.70 -2.17 -15.25
CA LEU A 425 -22.87 -3.38 -15.26
C LEU A 425 -22.44 -3.79 -16.66
N ASP A 426 -23.24 -3.50 -17.70
CA ASP A 426 -22.88 -3.82 -19.08
C ASP A 426 -21.68 -3.00 -19.54
N ARG A 427 -21.69 -1.68 -19.34
CA ARG A 427 -20.53 -0.85 -19.70
C ARG A 427 -19.32 -1.13 -18.82
N ALA A 428 -19.52 -1.45 -17.54
CA ALA A 428 -18.42 -1.87 -16.67
C ALA A 428 -17.74 -3.16 -17.18
N ARG A 429 -18.54 -4.17 -17.56
CA ARG A 429 -18.05 -5.43 -18.15
C ARG A 429 -17.26 -5.14 -19.42
N ASP A 430 -17.82 -4.33 -20.31
CA ASP A 430 -17.21 -4.04 -21.61
C ASP A 430 -15.89 -3.29 -21.42
N ASP A 431 -15.82 -2.32 -20.49
CA ASP A 431 -14.58 -1.63 -20.13
C ASP A 431 -13.53 -2.61 -19.58
N PHE A 432 -13.86 -3.46 -18.60
CA PHE A 432 -12.88 -4.40 -18.04
C PHE A 432 -12.43 -5.45 -19.04
N ARG A 433 -13.34 -5.97 -19.88
CA ARG A 433 -12.98 -6.87 -20.99
C ARG A 433 -12.05 -6.18 -21.96
N TYR A 434 -12.32 -4.93 -22.30
CA TYR A 434 -11.44 -4.19 -23.18
C TYR A 434 -10.05 -4.00 -22.56
N VAL A 435 -9.94 -3.75 -21.25
CA VAL A 435 -8.62 -3.73 -20.57
C VAL A 435 -7.88 -5.05 -20.74
N LEU A 436 -8.58 -6.19 -20.63
CA LEU A 436 -7.98 -7.52 -20.81
C LEU A 436 -7.66 -7.86 -22.27
N GLU A 437 -8.44 -7.35 -23.23
CA GLU A 437 -8.10 -7.44 -24.66
C GLU A 437 -6.83 -6.64 -24.98
N LEU A 438 -6.65 -5.49 -24.33
CA LEU A 438 -5.44 -4.68 -24.44
C LEU A 438 -4.24 -5.33 -23.74
N ASN A 439 -4.47 -5.93 -22.57
CA ASN A 439 -3.45 -6.61 -21.79
C ASN A 439 -4.04 -7.83 -21.04
N PRO A 440 -3.88 -9.04 -21.59
CA PRO A 440 -4.34 -10.27 -20.95
C PRO A 440 -3.70 -10.56 -19.59
N ASP A 441 -2.52 -9.99 -19.30
CA ASP A 441 -1.81 -10.21 -18.03
C ASP A 441 -2.17 -9.14 -16.98
N TYR A 442 -3.14 -8.27 -17.24
CA TYR A 442 -3.55 -7.24 -16.28
C TYR A 442 -4.43 -7.84 -15.18
N SER A 443 -3.79 -8.49 -14.19
CA SER A 443 -4.42 -9.12 -13.03
C SER A 443 -5.50 -8.24 -12.37
N TYR A 444 -5.29 -6.93 -12.35
CA TYR A 444 -6.20 -5.95 -11.76
C TYR A 444 -7.57 -5.89 -12.43
N ALA A 445 -7.72 -6.24 -13.71
CA ALA A 445 -9.01 -6.18 -14.42
C ALA A 445 -9.85 -7.46 -14.29
N TYR A 446 -9.25 -8.61 -13.98
CA TYR A 446 -9.99 -9.88 -13.86
C TYR A 446 -10.93 -9.91 -12.66
N VAL A 447 -10.52 -9.39 -11.50
CA VAL A 447 -11.36 -9.38 -10.30
C VAL A 447 -12.57 -8.44 -10.44
N PRO A 448 -12.41 -7.18 -10.86
CA PRO A 448 -13.54 -6.31 -11.18
C PRO A 448 -14.46 -6.90 -12.26
N LEU A 449 -13.92 -7.53 -13.30
CA LEU A 449 -14.72 -8.23 -14.31
C LEU A 449 -15.55 -9.38 -13.70
N ALA A 450 -14.92 -10.22 -12.89
CA ALA A 450 -15.61 -11.31 -12.19
C ALA A 450 -16.70 -10.77 -11.25
N ASN A 451 -16.45 -9.65 -10.57
CA ASN A 451 -17.44 -8.98 -9.74
C ASN A 451 -18.63 -8.47 -10.56
N VAL A 452 -18.39 -7.92 -11.75
CA VAL A 452 -19.45 -7.48 -12.66
C VAL A 452 -20.29 -8.68 -13.11
N TYR A 453 -19.67 -9.76 -13.58
CA TYR A 453 -20.38 -10.99 -13.94
C TYR A 453 -21.19 -11.57 -12.77
N PHE A 454 -20.62 -11.56 -11.57
CA PHE A 454 -21.30 -11.99 -10.37
C PHE A 454 -22.55 -11.16 -10.07
N LYS A 455 -22.47 -9.83 -10.18
CA LYS A 455 -23.62 -8.92 -9.99
C LYS A 455 -24.68 -9.09 -11.09
N GLN A 456 -24.26 -9.48 -12.29
CA GLN A 456 -25.16 -9.84 -13.39
C GLN A 456 -25.79 -11.24 -13.22
N GLY A 457 -25.27 -12.07 -12.32
CA GLY A 457 -25.71 -13.45 -12.09
C GLY A 457 -25.06 -14.49 -13.00
N ASP A 458 -24.07 -14.11 -13.80
CA ASP A 458 -23.29 -15.00 -14.67
C ASP A 458 -22.11 -15.59 -13.87
N TYR A 459 -22.41 -16.63 -13.11
CA TYR A 459 -21.43 -17.23 -12.21
C TYR A 459 -20.36 -18.06 -12.93
N ASP A 460 -20.67 -18.59 -14.11
CA ASP A 460 -19.72 -19.36 -14.91
C ASP A 460 -18.66 -18.42 -15.51
N ALA A 461 -19.06 -17.27 -16.06
CA ALA A 461 -18.12 -16.27 -16.55
C ALA A 461 -17.31 -15.61 -15.41
N ALA A 462 -17.92 -15.43 -14.24
CA ALA A 462 -17.21 -14.95 -13.05
C ALA A 462 -16.11 -15.93 -12.61
N LEU A 463 -16.39 -17.24 -12.66
CA LEU A 463 -15.40 -18.28 -12.37
C LEU A 463 -14.27 -18.26 -13.40
N GLU A 464 -14.59 -18.26 -14.69
CA GLU A 464 -13.59 -18.26 -15.76
C GLU A 464 -12.65 -17.05 -15.67
N ALA A 465 -13.18 -15.85 -15.40
CA ALA A 465 -12.35 -14.65 -15.20
C ALA A 465 -11.40 -14.78 -14.00
N ILE A 466 -11.85 -15.39 -12.91
CA ILE A 466 -11.04 -15.65 -11.73
C ILE A 466 -9.95 -16.71 -11.99
N GLU A 467 -10.28 -17.77 -12.73
CA GLU A 467 -9.32 -18.81 -13.11
C GLU A 467 -8.25 -18.26 -14.06
N THR A 468 -8.65 -17.42 -15.01
CA THR A 468 -7.74 -16.80 -15.98
C THR A 468 -6.76 -15.83 -15.30
N SER A 469 -7.20 -15.15 -14.23
CA SER A 469 -6.32 -14.31 -13.40
C SER A 469 -5.10 -15.06 -12.83
N GLN A 470 -5.09 -16.40 -12.80
CA GLN A 470 -3.98 -17.20 -12.31
C GLN A 470 -2.81 -17.34 -13.29
N CYS A 471 -2.91 -16.81 -14.51
CA CYS A 471 -1.82 -16.81 -15.49
C CYS A 471 -0.76 -15.76 -15.09
N GLY A 472 0.12 -16.15 -14.17
CA GLY A 472 1.20 -15.30 -13.66
C GLY A 472 1.59 -15.55 -12.20
N MET A 473 1.08 -16.60 -11.56
CA MET A 473 1.47 -16.98 -10.20
C MET A 473 2.96 -17.34 -10.13
N THR A 474 3.77 -16.35 -9.83
CA THR A 474 5.07 -16.58 -9.23
C THR A 474 4.92 -16.49 -7.72
N LYS A 475 5.76 -17.25 -7.01
CA LYS A 475 5.73 -17.48 -5.55
C LYS A 475 5.63 -16.20 -4.71
N TYR A 476 5.92 -15.03 -5.30
CA TYR A 476 5.95 -13.72 -4.65
C TYR A 476 4.89 -12.70 -5.13
N SER A 477 4.07 -12.98 -6.15
CA SER A 477 2.98 -12.08 -6.58
C SER A 477 1.78 -12.19 -5.63
N ARG A 478 1.89 -11.62 -4.43
CA ARG A 478 0.76 -11.49 -3.48
C ARG A 478 -0.12 -10.29 -3.80
N ASP A 479 -0.66 -10.25 -5.01
CA ASP A 479 -1.83 -9.41 -5.24
C ASP A 479 -2.95 -9.96 -4.35
N LEU A 480 -3.45 -9.12 -3.44
CA LEU A 480 -4.52 -9.46 -2.49
C LEU A 480 -5.75 -10.03 -3.23
N ASN A 481 -5.92 -9.63 -4.49
CA ASN A 481 -6.94 -10.07 -5.44
C ASN A 481 -6.78 -11.55 -5.87
N CYS A 482 -5.56 -12.06 -6.00
CA CYS A 482 -5.31 -13.46 -6.35
C CYS A 482 -5.78 -14.43 -5.25
N TRP A 483 -5.69 -14.02 -3.98
CA TRP A 483 -6.15 -14.85 -2.85
C TRP A 483 -7.67 -15.01 -2.80
N TYR A 484 -8.43 -13.96 -3.16
CA TYR A 484 -9.88 -14.05 -3.29
C TYR A 484 -10.27 -14.99 -4.44
N GLY A 485 -9.54 -14.95 -5.56
CA GLY A 485 -9.77 -15.79 -6.72
C GLY A 485 -9.68 -17.29 -6.43
N THR A 486 -8.58 -17.75 -5.83
CA THR A 486 -8.38 -19.18 -5.51
C THR A 486 -9.45 -19.75 -4.59
N LYS A 487 -9.98 -18.92 -3.67
CA LYS A 487 -11.01 -19.35 -2.72
C LYS A 487 -12.42 -19.32 -3.30
N ILE A 488 -12.73 -18.38 -4.19
CA ILE A 488 -13.98 -18.38 -4.96
C ILE A 488 -14.02 -19.61 -5.87
N GLN A 489 -12.91 -19.91 -6.56
CA GLN A 489 -12.75 -21.07 -7.42
C GLN A 489 -13.06 -22.39 -6.70
N PHE A 490 -12.46 -22.62 -5.52
CA PHE A 490 -12.73 -23.80 -4.69
C PHE A 490 -14.19 -23.92 -4.27
N LEU A 491 -14.84 -22.80 -3.93
CA LEU A 491 -16.24 -22.80 -3.50
C LEU A 491 -17.21 -23.06 -4.66
N LEU A 492 -16.85 -22.63 -5.87
CA LEU A 492 -17.64 -22.85 -7.08
C LEU A 492 -17.47 -24.26 -7.65
N THR A 493 -16.25 -24.82 -7.66
CA THR A 493 -16.00 -26.23 -8.06
C THR A 493 -16.71 -27.24 -7.15
N GLU A 494 -16.81 -26.92 -5.86
CA GLU A 494 -17.54 -27.73 -4.87
C GLU A 494 -19.08 -27.53 -4.91
N LYS A 495 -19.60 -26.76 -5.88
CA LYS A 495 -21.03 -26.36 -5.99
C LYS A 495 -21.57 -25.67 -4.74
N LYS A 496 -20.73 -25.03 -3.92
CA LYS A 496 -21.10 -24.31 -2.69
C LYS A 496 -21.46 -22.86 -3.02
N MET A 497 -22.45 -22.70 -3.90
CA MET A 497 -22.81 -21.43 -4.54
C MET A 497 -23.20 -20.34 -3.54
N ASP A 498 -23.87 -20.70 -2.45
CA ASP A 498 -24.26 -19.74 -1.40
C ASP A 498 -23.06 -19.19 -0.61
N VAL A 499 -21.98 -19.98 -0.49
CA VAL A 499 -20.75 -19.59 0.21
C VAL A 499 -19.88 -18.73 -0.69
N ALA A 500 -19.79 -19.05 -1.99
CA ALA A 500 -19.13 -18.20 -2.99
C ALA A 500 -19.80 -16.81 -3.05
N LYS A 501 -21.14 -16.78 -3.07
CA LYS A 501 -21.93 -15.53 -3.04
C LYS A 501 -21.65 -14.68 -1.79
N ALA A 502 -21.59 -15.30 -0.61
CA ALA A 502 -21.27 -14.60 0.63
C ALA A 502 -19.83 -14.05 0.64
N TYR A 503 -18.89 -14.77 0.04
CA TYR A 503 -17.47 -14.42 0.00
C TYR A 503 -17.15 -13.31 -1.00
N ILE A 504 -17.80 -13.29 -2.17
CA ILE A 504 -17.71 -12.17 -3.13
C ILE A 504 -18.36 -10.91 -2.53
N ALA A 505 -19.51 -11.05 -1.87
CA ALA A 505 -20.15 -9.94 -1.17
C ALA A 505 -19.32 -9.39 0.01
N SER A 506 -18.40 -10.17 0.59
CA SER A 506 -17.48 -9.67 1.61
C SER A 506 -16.22 -9.03 1.04
N ALA A 507 -15.66 -9.57 -0.05
CA ALA A 507 -14.59 -8.91 -0.82
C ALA A 507 -14.99 -7.49 -1.28
N ASN A 508 -16.23 -7.32 -1.75
CA ASN A 508 -16.76 -6.02 -2.17
C ASN A 508 -16.94 -5.00 -1.02
N ARG A 509 -17.16 -5.48 0.22
CA ARG A 509 -17.25 -4.62 1.41
C ARG A 509 -15.87 -4.18 1.92
N TYR A 510 -14.84 -4.98 1.67
CA TYR A 510 -13.43 -4.68 1.99
C TYR A 510 -12.91 -3.46 1.21
N GLU A 511 -13.15 -3.39 -0.11
CA GLU A 511 -12.75 -2.23 -0.92
C GLU A 511 -13.52 -0.94 -0.56
N ALA A 512 -14.81 -1.05 -0.23
CA ALA A 512 -15.62 0.09 0.18
C ALA A 512 -15.24 0.61 1.59
N ALA A 513 -14.92 -0.29 2.53
CA ALA A 513 -14.57 0.05 3.91
C ALA A 513 -13.13 0.60 4.06
N ALA A 514 -12.23 0.30 3.11
CA ALA A 514 -10.89 0.86 3.06
C ALA A 514 -10.86 2.38 2.85
N GLN A 515 -11.95 2.98 2.36
CA GLN A 515 -12.03 4.41 2.03
C GLN A 515 -12.52 5.30 3.20
N THR A 516 -13.04 4.72 4.29
CA THR A 516 -13.69 5.49 5.38
C THR A 516 -13.45 4.90 6.77
N LYS A 517 -12.28 5.09 7.41
CA LYS A 517 -12.09 4.63 8.81
C LYS A 517 -11.25 5.56 9.72
N THR A 518 -11.95 6.22 10.63
CA THR A 518 -11.46 6.81 11.90
C THR A 518 -11.51 5.79 13.05
N TYR A 519 -10.57 5.88 14.01
CA TYR A 519 -10.42 4.95 15.14
C TYR A 519 -10.44 5.69 16.51
N PRO A 520 -11.01 5.11 17.58
CA PRO A 520 -10.94 5.69 18.93
C PRO A 520 -9.55 5.50 19.59
N LYS A 521 -9.10 6.50 20.37
CA LYS A 521 -7.84 6.48 21.14
C LYS A 521 -8.07 6.09 22.62
N GLY A 522 -7.15 5.28 23.17
CA GLY A 522 -6.62 5.43 24.54
C GLY A 522 -7.14 4.50 25.65
N GLN A 523 -6.36 3.46 26.01
CA GLN A 523 -6.33 2.85 27.36
C GLN A 523 -4.90 2.32 27.68
N SER A 524 -4.51 2.34 28.96
CA SER A 524 -3.22 1.88 29.50
C SER A 524 -3.34 0.49 30.16
N TYR A 525 -2.44 -0.45 29.87
CA TYR A 525 -2.45 -1.83 30.42
C TYR A 525 -1.52 -2.01 31.62
N ASN A 526 -1.84 -2.95 32.51
CA ASN A 526 -0.96 -3.39 33.59
C ASN A 526 0.24 -4.16 33.02
N ARG A 527 1.47 -3.90 33.49
CA ARG A 527 2.66 -4.61 32.98
C ARG A 527 2.82 -5.94 33.70
N ILE A 528 3.03 -7.02 32.96
CA ILE A 528 3.32 -8.35 33.53
C ILE A 528 4.72 -8.82 33.10
N ALA A 529 5.46 -9.44 34.03
CA ALA A 529 6.81 -9.92 33.77
C ALA A 529 6.77 -11.28 33.05
N MET A 530 7.69 -11.47 32.09
CA MET A 530 7.90 -12.75 31.42
C MET A 530 9.30 -13.27 31.74
N GLN A 531 9.41 -14.55 32.05
CA GLN A 531 10.67 -15.21 32.38
C GLN A 531 11.08 -16.16 31.25
N HIS A 532 12.20 -15.85 30.58
CA HIS A 532 12.76 -16.72 29.55
C HIS A 532 13.20 -18.06 30.14
N GLN A 533 12.81 -19.16 29.48
CA GLN A 533 13.25 -20.51 29.83
C GLN A 533 14.31 -20.97 28.82
N PHE A 534 13.91 -21.17 27.56
CA PHE A 534 14.77 -21.70 26.50
C PHE A 534 14.28 -21.26 25.11
N LYS A 535 15.05 -21.60 24.07
CA LYS A 535 14.67 -21.39 22.67
C LYS A 535 13.98 -22.63 22.11
N ALA A 536 12.92 -22.43 21.32
CA ALA A 536 12.29 -23.51 20.56
C ALA A 536 13.28 -24.13 19.55
N PRO A 537 13.06 -25.39 19.12
CA PRO A 537 14.02 -26.12 18.29
C PRO A 537 14.44 -25.36 17.01
N PRO A 538 15.68 -25.54 16.51
CA PRO A 538 16.16 -24.86 15.31
C PRO A 538 15.23 -25.03 14.10
N GLY A 539 15.01 -23.96 13.34
CA GLY A 539 14.15 -23.98 12.15
C GLY A 539 12.65 -24.04 12.41
N THR A 540 12.20 -24.15 13.66
CA THR A 540 10.76 -24.09 14.01
C THR A 540 10.25 -22.66 14.04
N LYS A 541 8.95 -22.49 13.77
CA LYS A 541 8.20 -21.26 14.04
C LYS A 541 7.00 -21.62 14.90
N PRO A 542 7.02 -21.33 16.21
CA PRO A 542 5.93 -21.72 17.11
C PRO A 542 4.61 -21.05 16.73
N TYR A 543 3.55 -21.85 16.59
CA TYR A 543 2.19 -21.38 16.26
C TYR A 543 1.11 -21.95 17.18
N GLY A 544 1.35 -23.07 17.84
CA GLY A 544 0.50 -23.64 18.87
C GLY A 544 1.35 -24.22 19.99
N LEU A 545 0.82 -24.18 21.21
CA LEU A 545 1.51 -24.63 22.40
C LEU A 545 0.48 -25.25 23.35
N THR A 546 0.76 -26.42 23.91
CA THR A 546 -0.09 -26.99 24.96
C THR A 546 0.75 -27.74 25.98
N TRP A 547 0.24 -27.83 27.20
CA TRP A 547 0.77 -28.74 28.21
C TRP A 547 0.00 -30.06 28.14
N HIS A 548 0.72 -31.18 28.21
CA HIS A 548 0.11 -32.50 28.31
C HIS A 548 1.07 -33.44 29.04
N ASP A 549 0.57 -34.13 30.06
CA ASP A 549 1.30 -35.14 30.83
C ASP A 549 2.74 -34.77 31.21
N GLY A 550 2.90 -33.60 31.84
CA GLY A 550 4.20 -33.11 32.32
C GLY A 550 5.16 -32.61 31.23
N SER A 551 4.74 -32.62 29.97
CA SER A 551 5.53 -32.16 28.82
C SER A 551 4.92 -30.95 28.14
N LEU A 552 5.75 -30.18 27.44
CA LEU A 552 5.30 -29.07 26.61
C LEU A 552 5.25 -29.52 25.14
N TYR A 553 4.09 -29.42 24.51
CA TYR A 553 3.94 -29.74 23.10
C TYR A 553 3.84 -28.46 22.28
N LEU A 554 4.58 -28.42 21.18
CA LEU A 554 4.71 -27.25 20.30
C LEU A 554 4.42 -27.63 18.86
N SER A 555 3.53 -26.89 18.22
CA SER A 555 3.28 -26.99 16.79
C SER A 555 4.06 -25.90 16.03
N SER A 556 4.64 -26.28 14.89
CA SER A 556 5.55 -25.43 14.11
C SER A 556 5.11 -25.23 12.66
N PHE A 557 5.25 -24.00 12.16
CA PHE A 557 4.86 -23.54 10.83
C PHE A 557 6.06 -23.28 9.89
N ARG A 558 6.13 -23.99 8.74
CA ARG A 558 7.15 -23.85 7.68
C ARG A 558 8.61 -24.08 8.12
N GLY A 559 9.45 -24.56 7.21
CA GLY A 559 10.83 -24.95 7.52
C GLY A 559 10.85 -26.31 8.20
N ALA A 560 10.86 -26.34 9.54
CA ALA A 560 10.72 -27.55 10.34
C ALA A 560 9.28 -27.70 10.86
N ALA A 561 8.36 -28.05 9.96
CA ALA A 561 6.95 -28.27 10.31
C ALA A 561 6.77 -29.60 11.07
N GLY A 562 5.83 -29.61 12.01
CA GLY A 562 5.51 -30.78 12.83
C GLY A 562 5.02 -30.41 14.23
N VAL A 563 4.71 -31.44 15.01
CA VAL A 563 4.42 -31.35 16.44
C VAL A 563 5.63 -31.90 17.20
N TYR A 564 6.09 -31.15 18.18
CA TYR A 564 7.28 -31.44 18.98
C TYR A 564 6.86 -31.60 20.44
N GLN A 565 7.21 -32.73 21.05
CA GLN A 565 7.18 -32.89 22.50
C GLN A 565 8.51 -32.39 23.06
N LEU A 566 8.45 -31.45 23.98
CA LEU A 566 9.61 -30.79 24.58
C LEU A 566 9.66 -31.09 26.07
N ASP A 567 10.88 -31.32 26.54
CA ASP A 567 11.22 -31.30 27.95
C ASP A 567 11.06 -29.86 28.48
N PRO A 568 10.22 -29.61 29.50
CA PRO A 568 9.94 -28.25 29.97
C PRO A 568 11.09 -27.64 30.79
N GLU A 569 12.07 -28.42 31.24
CA GLU A 569 13.23 -27.91 31.98
C GLU A 569 14.36 -27.51 31.03
N THR A 570 14.60 -28.33 30.01
CA THR A 570 15.76 -28.21 29.13
C THR A 570 15.44 -27.67 27.73
N GLY A 571 14.18 -27.78 27.30
CA GLY A 571 13.76 -27.49 25.92
C GLY A 571 14.18 -28.55 24.90
N SER A 572 14.72 -29.69 25.36
CA SER A 572 15.13 -30.80 24.50
C SER A 572 13.92 -31.46 23.84
N VAL A 573 14.08 -31.89 22.58
CA VAL A 573 13.01 -32.61 21.86
C VAL A 573 12.98 -34.05 22.35
N LEU A 574 11.88 -34.45 22.98
CA LEU A 574 11.63 -35.81 23.46
C LEU A 574 11.01 -36.68 22.37
N ASN A 575 10.09 -36.12 21.58
CA ASN A 575 9.43 -36.78 20.47
C ASN A 575 9.05 -35.76 19.38
N ARG A 576 8.88 -36.22 18.14
CA ARG A 576 8.46 -35.39 17.01
C ARG A 576 7.66 -36.20 16.00
N ALA A 577 6.52 -35.66 15.58
CA ALA A 577 5.83 -36.08 14.36
C ALA A 577 6.04 -35.08 13.23
N ALA A 578 6.41 -35.59 12.06
CA ALA A 578 6.34 -34.86 10.81
C ALA A 578 4.90 -34.91 10.25
N PRO A 579 4.47 -33.93 9.44
CA PRO A 579 3.16 -33.98 8.79
C PRO A 579 2.99 -35.25 7.94
N GLU A 580 1.84 -35.91 8.09
CA GLU A 580 1.46 -37.13 7.33
C GLU A 580 1.35 -36.89 5.81
N ILE A 581 1.27 -35.64 5.34
CA ILE A 581 1.12 -35.29 3.91
C ILE A 581 2.15 -34.21 3.51
N VAL A 582 2.92 -34.51 2.45
CA VAL A 582 4.08 -33.74 1.96
C VAL A 582 3.69 -32.42 1.26
N TYR A 583 2.41 -32.23 0.91
CA TYR A 583 1.93 -31.00 0.27
C TYR A 583 1.28 -30.05 1.27
N ASP A 584 2.08 -29.06 1.71
CA ASP A 584 1.67 -27.72 2.16
C ASP A 584 0.69 -27.63 3.35
N GLN A 585 0.68 -28.61 4.27
CA GLN A 585 -0.15 -28.55 5.47
C GLN A 585 0.53 -27.80 6.63
N GLN A 586 -0.15 -26.74 7.08
CA GLN A 586 0.31 -25.76 8.05
C GLN A 586 -0.29 -26.10 9.42
N TYR A 587 0.56 -26.46 10.40
CA TYR A 587 0.09 -26.67 11.77
C TYR A 587 -0.26 -25.31 12.43
N GLY A 588 -1.54 -25.11 12.78
CA GLY A 588 -2.02 -24.02 13.64
C GLY A 588 -2.07 -24.40 15.13
N GLY A 589 -3.05 -23.85 15.85
CA GLY A 589 -3.23 -24.02 17.29
C GLY A 589 -3.28 -25.46 17.81
N LEU A 590 -2.87 -25.64 19.07
CA LEU A 590 -2.71 -26.94 19.70
C LEU A 590 -3.29 -26.89 21.13
N ALA A 591 -4.11 -27.86 21.51
CA ALA A 591 -4.67 -27.97 22.86
C ALA A 591 -4.73 -29.42 23.33
N SER A 592 -4.63 -29.65 24.64
CA SER A 592 -4.80 -30.98 25.25
C SER A 592 -6.20 -31.10 25.85
N ASN A 593 -6.86 -32.25 25.66
CA ASN A 593 -8.10 -32.60 26.37
C ASN A 593 -7.87 -33.53 27.58
N GLY A 594 -6.61 -33.85 27.88
CA GLY A 594 -6.22 -34.79 28.94
C GLY A 594 -5.88 -36.19 28.42
N ASP A 595 -6.54 -36.66 27.36
CA ASP A 595 -6.32 -38.01 26.78
C ASP A 595 -5.56 -37.97 25.45
N SER A 596 -5.66 -36.86 24.72
CA SER A 596 -5.13 -36.65 23.38
C SER A 596 -4.82 -35.17 23.13
N LEU A 597 -4.19 -34.89 21.99
CA LEU A 597 -3.91 -33.54 21.54
C LEU A 597 -4.86 -33.19 20.39
N LEU A 598 -5.52 -32.04 20.50
CA LEU A 598 -6.30 -31.44 19.42
C LEU A 598 -5.45 -30.41 18.71
N HIS A 599 -5.50 -30.42 17.39
CA HIS A 599 -4.75 -29.52 16.53
C HIS A 599 -5.62 -28.93 15.42
N ILE A 600 -5.49 -27.63 15.13
CA ILE A 600 -6.19 -27.00 13.99
C ILE A 600 -5.27 -26.82 12.79
N GLN A 601 -5.71 -27.27 11.62
CA GLN A 601 -5.11 -26.87 10.35
C GLN A 601 -5.67 -25.52 9.89
N ALA A 602 -4.95 -24.44 10.21
CA ALA A 602 -5.47 -23.07 10.14
C ALA A 602 -5.87 -22.58 8.73
N TYR A 603 -5.30 -23.13 7.65
CA TYR A 603 -5.36 -22.48 6.33
C TYR A 603 -6.07 -23.26 5.21
N TYR A 604 -6.05 -24.59 5.20
CA TYR A 604 -6.60 -25.37 4.09
C TYR A 604 -7.92 -26.05 4.45
N ASP A 605 -7.91 -27.08 5.30
CA ASP A 605 -9.13 -27.84 5.58
C ASP A 605 -9.95 -27.24 6.74
N ARG A 606 -9.34 -26.37 7.56
CA ARG A 606 -9.93 -25.71 8.74
C ARG A 606 -10.59 -26.70 9.71
N ASN A 607 -10.14 -27.96 9.67
CA ASN A 607 -10.62 -28.99 10.57
C ASN A 607 -9.68 -29.11 11.76
N MET A 608 -10.23 -29.74 12.78
CA MET A 608 -9.50 -30.12 13.97
C MET A 608 -9.18 -31.60 13.89
N HIS A 609 -7.93 -31.93 14.15
CA HIS A 609 -7.41 -33.29 14.12
C HIS A 609 -7.04 -33.67 15.55
N GLU A 610 -7.42 -34.87 15.94
CA GLU A 610 -7.05 -35.47 17.20
C GLU A 610 -5.82 -36.36 16.99
N LEU A 611 -4.79 -36.14 17.80
CA LEU A 611 -3.54 -36.87 17.79
C LEU A 611 -3.40 -37.66 19.09
N ASP A 612 -2.89 -38.89 19.00
CA ASP A 612 -2.40 -39.59 20.17
C ASP A 612 -1.22 -38.82 20.78
N ALA A 613 -1.23 -38.53 22.08
CA ALA A 613 -0.17 -37.73 22.67
C ALA A 613 1.17 -38.49 22.81
N ALA A 614 1.14 -39.82 22.85
CA ALA A 614 2.32 -40.67 22.99
C ALA A 614 2.94 -40.98 21.62
N THR A 615 2.13 -41.36 20.63
CA THR A 615 2.62 -41.71 19.29
C THR A 615 2.65 -40.52 18.32
N LEU A 616 1.89 -39.45 18.61
CA LEU A 616 1.65 -38.30 17.73
C LEU A 616 1.00 -38.68 16.39
N GLU A 617 0.39 -39.87 16.30
CA GLU A 617 -0.35 -40.35 15.13
C GLU A 617 -1.79 -39.83 15.15
N SER A 618 -2.36 -39.63 13.96
CA SER A 618 -3.74 -39.17 13.79
C SER A 618 -4.75 -40.22 14.25
N LYS A 619 -5.59 -39.87 15.24
CA LYS A 619 -6.66 -40.73 15.76
C LYS A 619 -7.99 -40.50 15.06
N LYS A 620 -8.36 -39.23 14.86
CA LYS A 620 -9.71 -38.85 14.42
C LYS A 620 -9.74 -37.45 13.83
N LYS A 621 -10.54 -37.30 12.76
CA LYS A 621 -10.87 -35.99 12.18
C LYS A 621 -12.19 -35.49 12.73
N THR A 622 -12.19 -34.30 13.34
CA THR A 622 -13.38 -33.63 13.87
C THR A 622 -13.61 -32.32 13.13
N PHE A 623 -14.86 -32.07 12.72
CA PHE A 623 -15.21 -30.93 11.86
C PHE A 623 -15.55 -29.70 12.70
N LEU A 624 -14.75 -28.63 12.55
CA LEU A 624 -15.10 -27.27 13.01
C LEU A 624 -15.41 -26.43 11.78
N TYR A 625 -16.57 -26.64 11.16
CA TYR A 625 -16.91 -25.84 9.98
C TYR A 625 -17.37 -24.44 10.39
N THR A 626 -16.46 -23.46 10.29
CA THR A 626 -16.86 -22.04 10.28
C THR A 626 -16.38 -21.39 8.99
N SER A 627 -17.31 -21.16 8.05
CA SER A 627 -16.98 -20.49 6.78
C SER A 627 -16.54 -19.04 6.97
N ARG A 628 -16.90 -18.42 8.12
CA ARG A 628 -16.77 -16.99 8.41
C ARG A 628 -15.50 -16.58 9.17
N PHE A 629 -14.79 -17.53 9.80
CA PHE A 629 -13.65 -17.21 10.66
C PHE A 629 -12.37 -17.95 10.24
N HIS A 630 -11.24 -17.27 10.37
CA HIS A 630 -9.93 -17.90 10.37
C HIS A 630 -9.57 -18.24 11.81
N LEU A 631 -9.44 -19.52 12.14
CA LEU A 631 -9.05 -19.97 13.48
C LEU A 631 -7.52 -19.92 13.60
N SER A 632 -7.04 -19.38 14.71
CA SER A 632 -5.60 -19.19 14.95
C SER A 632 -5.10 -20.13 16.04
N ASP A 633 -5.75 -20.14 17.19
CA ASP A 633 -5.40 -21.02 18.30
C ASP A 633 -6.64 -21.56 19.03
N ILE A 634 -6.49 -22.64 19.79
CA ILE A 634 -7.56 -23.31 20.55
C ILE A 634 -7.17 -23.51 22.01
N ALA A 635 -8.20 -23.57 22.85
CA ALA A 635 -8.10 -24.00 24.23
C ALA A 635 -9.32 -24.83 24.59
N ILE A 636 -9.15 -25.77 25.51
CA ILE A 636 -10.25 -26.54 26.06
C ILE A 636 -10.53 -25.99 27.44
N HIS A 637 -11.81 -25.71 27.71
CA HIS A 637 -12.27 -25.23 29.00
C HIS A 637 -13.60 -25.89 29.33
N ASN A 638 -13.59 -26.71 30.39
CA ASN A 638 -14.66 -27.65 30.71
C ASN A 638 -15.00 -28.53 29.48
N ASP A 639 -16.28 -28.79 29.23
CA ASP A 639 -16.75 -29.60 28.10
C ASP A 639 -16.83 -28.84 26.76
N HIS A 640 -16.15 -27.70 26.64
CA HIS A 640 -16.19 -26.86 25.45
C HIS A 640 -14.80 -26.61 24.85
N ILE A 641 -14.79 -26.47 23.53
CA ILE A 641 -13.62 -26.07 22.76
C ILE A 641 -13.78 -24.60 22.45
N TYR A 642 -12.81 -23.80 22.85
CA TYR A 642 -12.74 -22.40 22.48
C TYR A 642 -11.71 -22.26 21.36
N ALA A 643 -12.02 -21.43 20.36
CA ALA A 643 -11.06 -20.99 19.37
C ALA A 643 -10.98 -19.47 19.35
N VAL A 644 -9.76 -18.93 19.27
CA VAL A 644 -9.54 -17.54 18.91
C VAL A 644 -9.30 -17.45 17.42
N GLY A 645 -10.02 -16.56 16.77
CA GLY A 645 -9.91 -16.36 15.34
C GLY A 645 -10.25 -14.94 14.96
N TYR A 646 -10.24 -14.64 13.67
CA TYR A 646 -10.70 -13.34 13.18
C TYR A 646 -11.69 -13.54 12.04
N HIS A 647 -12.65 -12.61 11.94
CA HIS A 647 -13.62 -12.64 10.84
C HIS A 647 -12.90 -12.40 9.52
N LEU A 648 -13.14 -13.28 8.55
CA LEU A 648 -12.53 -13.22 7.23
C LEU A 648 -12.93 -11.99 6.40
N ASP A 649 -13.91 -11.21 6.88
CA ASP A 649 -14.55 -10.10 6.16
C ASP A 649 -14.22 -8.74 6.80
N SER A 650 -13.22 -8.67 7.69
CA SER A 650 -12.91 -7.48 8.49
C SER A 650 -11.49 -6.93 8.23
N ASP A 651 -11.37 -5.67 7.80
CA ASP A 651 -10.09 -4.98 7.50
C ASP A 651 -9.17 -4.81 8.72
N LEU A 652 -9.79 -4.85 9.90
CA LEU A 652 -9.13 -5.08 11.18
C LEU A 652 -9.42 -6.52 11.47
N LYS A 653 -8.44 -7.32 11.89
CA LYS A 653 -8.73 -8.64 12.43
C LYS A 653 -9.76 -8.49 13.56
N ASP A 654 -11.05 -8.65 13.24
CA ASP A 654 -12.17 -8.60 14.19
C ASP A 654 -12.06 -9.89 14.95
N TYR A 655 -11.21 -9.85 15.98
CA TYR A 655 -10.90 -11.02 16.76
C TYR A 655 -12.17 -11.49 17.46
N ARG A 656 -12.43 -12.77 17.32
CA ARG A 656 -13.57 -13.45 17.91
C ARG A 656 -13.07 -14.55 18.80
N LEU A 657 -13.70 -14.63 19.96
CA LEU A 657 -13.72 -15.85 20.75
C LEU A 657 -14.91 -16.67 20.26
N LEU A 658 -14.66 -17.92 19.88
CA LEU A 658 -15.66 -18.84 19.37
C LEU A 658 -15.75 -20.02 20.33
N LYS A 659 -16.94 -20.31 20.85
CA LYS A 659 -17.22 -21.43 21.75
C LYS A 659 -17.91 -22.54 20.98
N PHE A 660 -17.34 -23.74 21.00
CA PHE A 660 -17.86 -24.93 20.34
C PHE A 660 -18.14 -26.03 21.37
N SER A 661 -19.12 -26.89 21.08
CA SER A 661 -19.21 -28.19 21.77
C SER A 661 -18.16 -29.16 21.24
N GLN A 662 -17.91 -30.27 21.96
CA GLN A 662 -16.93 -31.31 21.60
C GLN A 662 -17.17 -31.93 20.21
N ASP A 663 -18.42 -31.92 19.73
CA ASP A 663 -18.80 -32.36 18.39
C ASP A 663 -18.47 -31.36 17.28
N GLY A 664 -17.91 -30.19 17.62
CA GLY A 664 -17.55 -29.12 16.69
C GLY A 664 -18.67 -28.12 16.38
N THR A 665 -19.84 -28.22 17.03
CA THR A 665 -20.95 -27.28 16.81
C THR A 665 -20.66 -25.92 17.48
N LEU A 666 -20.72 -24.82 16.72
CA LEU A 666 -20.57 -23.46 17.25
C LEU A 666 -21.76 -23.11 18.16
N ARG A 667 -21.48 -22.81 19.43
CA ARG A 667 -22.47 -22.45 20.46
C ARG A 667 -22.56 -20.96 20.71
N ALA A 668 -21.42 -20.25 20.68
CA ALA A 668 -21.38 -18.80 20.89
C ALA A 668 -20.20 -18.14 20.16
N SER A 669 -20.34 -16.84 19.89
CA SER A 669 -19.28 -16.00 19.31
C SER A 669 -19.27 -14.65 20.00
N PHE A 670 -18.12 -14.28 20.55
CA PHE A 670 -17.92 -13.03 21.29
C PHE A 670 -16.90 -12.15 20.57
N ARG A 671 -17.13 -10.84 20.56
CA ARG A 671 -16.17 -9.89 20.00
C ARG A 671 -15.06 -9.62 21.02
N ILE A 672 -13.83 -9.90 20.64
CA ILE A 672 -12.65 -9.45 21.36
C ILE A 672 -12.22 -8.14 20.68
N THR A 673 -12.47 -6.99 21.30
CA THR A 673 -12.10 -5.70 20.70
C THR A 673 -10.61 -5.44 20.94
N PRO A 674 -9.72 -5.49 19.92
CA PRO A 674 -8.32 -5.16 20.12
C PRO A 674 -8.18 -3.66 20.32
N ILE A 675 -7.82 -3.21 21.52
CA ILE A 675 -7.61 -1.78 21.81
C ILE A 675 -6.19 -1.34 21.35
N ARG A 676 -5.28 -2.27 21.03
CA ARG A 676 -4.02 -2.01 20.30
C ARG A 676 -3.40 -3.30 19.75
N GLY A 677 -2.75 -3.21 18.59
CA GLY A 677 -1.90 -4.27 18.04
C GLY A 677 -2.59 -5.21 17.06
N LYS A 678 -2.11 -5.25 15.82
CA LYS A 678 -2.45 -6.30 14.86
C LYS A 678 -1.54 -7.50 15.16
N SER A 679 -2.00 -8.49 15.93
CA SER A 679 -1.28 -9.79 15.94
C SER A 679 -1.46 -10.47 14.58
N MET A 680 -0.46 -11.19 14.06
CA MET A 680 -0.70 -12.09 12.93
C MET A 680 -1.24 -13.46 13.35
N SER A 681 -0.98 -13.87 14.59
CA SER A 681 -1.35 -15.16 15.15
C SER A 681 -1.62 -15.01 16.65
N PRO A 682 -2.88 -14.86 17.10
CA PRO A 682 -3.19 -14.86 18.52
C PRO A 682 -2.98 -16.26 19.13
N GLY A 683 -2.49 -16.31 20.36
CA GLY A 683 -2.38 -17.54 21.14
C GLY A 683 -3.50 -17.63 22.17
N MET A 684 -3.86 -18.83 22.61
CA MET A 684 -4.92 -19.03 23.62
C MET A 684 -4.65 -20.20 24.55
N THR A 685 -5.04 -20.07 25.82
CA THR A 685 -5.06 -21.18 26.77
C THR A 685 -6.17 -20.99 27.81
N SER A 686 -6.40 -21.98 28.67
CA SER A 686 -7.28 -21.88 29.82
C SER A 686 -6.57 -22.25 31.11
N ASP A 687 -6.82 -21.48 32.17
CA ASP A 687 -6.34 -21.80 33.52
C ASP A 687 -7.33 -22.66 34.33
N GLY A 688 -8.40 -23.15 33.69
CA GLY A 688 -9.50 -23.89 34.31
C GLY A 688 -10.59 -23.02 34.95
N ARG A 689 -10.39 -21.69 35.06
CA ARG A 689 -11.41 -20.72 35.51
C ARG A 689 -11.74 -19.68 34.44
N ASN A 690 -10.73 -19.23 33.71
CA ASN A 690 -10.78 -18.17 32.72
C ASN A 690 -10.09 -18.63 31.43
N LEU A 691 -10.31 -17.85 30.37
CA LEU A 691 -9.55 -17.96 29.13
C LEU A 691 -8.49 -16.87 29.08
N TRP A 692 -7.34 -17.22 28.53
CA TRP A 692 -6.22 -16.31 28.35
C TRP A 692 -5.90 -16.21 26.86
N VAL A 693 -5.90 -15.01 26.31
CA VAL A 693 -5.70 -14.76 24.87
C VAL A 693 -4.59 -13.74 24.66
N SER A 694 -3.58 -14.06 23.85
CA SER A 694 -2.57 -13.09 23.42
C SER A 694 -2.95 -12.44 22.10
N LEU A 695 -2.88 -11.10 22.03
CA LEU A 695 -2.96 -10.34 20.78
C LEU A 695 -1.70 -9.48 20.66
N GLY A 696 -0.65 -10.05 20.05
CA GLY A 696 0.62 -9.36 19.86
C GLY A 696 1.34 -9.22 21.19
N SER A 697 1.59 -7.99 21.63
CA SER A 697 2.20 -7.68 22.93
C SER A 697 1.18 -7.43 24.05
N ALA A 698 -0.06 -7.85 23.89
CA ALA A 698 -1.10 -7.79 24.92
C ALA A 698 -1.61 -9.18 25.29
N LEU A 699 -1.93 -9.39 26.57
CA LEU A 699 -2.54 -10.61 27.11
C LEU A 699 -3.86 -10.25 27.79
N PHE A 700 -4.94 -10.91 27.38
CA PHE A 700 -6.29 -10.67 27.88
C PHE A 700 -6.75 -11.87 28.72
N LYS A 701 -7.32 -11.59 29.89
CA LYS A 701 -8.06 -12.55 30.70
C LYS A 701 -9.53 -12.38 30.38
N LEU A 702 -10.19 -13.43 29.91
CA LEU A 702 -11.57 -13.40 29.43
C LEU A 702 -12.46 -14.33 30.26
N ASP A 703 -13.70 -13.92 30.47
CA ASP A 703 -14.75 -14.77 30.97
C ASP A 703 -15.18 -15.79 29.89
N PRO A 704 -15.21 -17.10 30.18
CA PRO A 704 -15.53 -18.12 29.19
C PRO A 704 -17.01 -18.15 28.77
N ASP A 705 -17.92 -17.63 29.58
CA ASP A 705 -19.35 -17.69 29.33
C ASP A 705 -19.88 -16.44 28.63
N SER A 706 -19.37 -15.26 28.99
CA SER A 706 -19.75 -13.99 28.34
C SER A 706 -18.76 -13.52 27.28
N GLY A 707 -17.52 -13.99 27.31
CA GLY A 707 -16.43 -13.50 26.45
C GLY A 707 -15.91 -12.11 26.85
N ASP A 708 -16.35 -11.56 27.98
CA ASP A 708 -15.95 -10.24 28.46
C ASP A 708 -14.49 -10.24 28.90
N THR A 709 -13.80 -9.13 28.64
CA THR A 709 -12.45 -8.92 29.15
C THR A 709 -12.50 -8.60 30.65
N LEU A 710 -11.99 -9.52 31.46
CA LEU A 710 -11.86 -9.37 32.91
C LEU A 710 -10.62 -8.56 33.30
N ASP A 711 -9.52 -8.75 32.59
CA ASP A 711 -8.27 -7.99 32.78
C ASP A 711 -7.41 -7.99 31.50
N ALA A 712 -6.46 -7.06 31.41
CA ALA A 712 -5.55 -6.92 30.27
C ALA A 712 -4.14 -6.46 30.69
N TYR A 713 -3.14 -7.16 30.17
CA TYR A 713 -1.73 -6.97 30.52
C TYR A 713 -0.87 -6.65 29.29
N SER A 714 0.14 -5.82 29.47
CA SER A 714 1.20 -5.57 28.49
C SER A 714 2.34 -6.57 28.67
N LEU A 715 2.72 -7.22 27.57
CA LEU A 715 3.85 -8.12 27.44
C LEU A 715 5.06 -7.37 26.87
N SER A 716 6.27 -7.83 27.19
CA SER A 716 7.53 -7.29 26.65
C SER A 716 7.92 -7.85 25.27
N SER A 717 7.16 -8.78 24.71
CA SER A 717 7.37 -9.40 23.39
C SER A 717 6.04 -9.84 22.79
N GLU A 718 6.01 -10.05 21.47
CA GLU A 718 4.85 -10.61 20.79
C GLU A 718 4.74 -12.12 21.05
N VAL A 719 3.57 -12.55 21.52
CA VAL A 719 3.29 -13.95 21.86
C VAL A 719 2.28 -14.55 20.90
N ASN A 720 2.65 -15.69 20.30
CA ASN A 720 1.89 -16.37 19.26
C ASN A 720 1.10 -17.59 19.75
N ALA A 721 1.51 -18.19 20.86
CA ALA A 721 0.91 -19.41 21.39
C ALA A 721 1.04 -19.43 22.92
N LEU A 722 0.04 -19.99 23.59
CA LEU A 722 -0.05 -20.04 25.05
C LEU A 722 -0.36 -21.45 25.53
N ALA A 723 0.18 -21.86 26.68
CA ALA A 723 -0.19 -23.10 27.35
C ALA A 723 -0.27 -22.90 28.87
N TRP A 724 -1.10 -23.67 29.56
CA TRP A 724 -1.21 -23.63 31.01
C TRP A 724 -0.71 -24.95 31.61
N ASP A 725 0.24 -24.89 32.55
CA ASP A 725 0.80 -26.07 33.21
C ASP A 725 0.12 -26.42 34.56
N GLY A 726 -0.96 -25.71 34.91
CA GLY A 726 -1.58 -25.80 36.24
C GLY A 726 -1.15 -24.69 37.21
N ARG A 727 -0.08 -23.96 36.91
CA ARG A 727 0.51 -22.94 37.79
C ARG A 727 0.91 -21.64 37.07
N ARG A 728 1.40 -21.74 35.84
CA ARG A 728 1.95 -20.65 35.03
C ARG A 728 1.47 -20.77 33.59
N ILE A 729 1.42 -19.64 32.90
CA ILE A 729 1.19 -19.58 31.46
C ILE A 729 2.54 -19.67 30.76
N TRP A 730 2.73 -20.70 29.95
CA TRP A 730 3.81 -20.80 28.99
C TRP A 730 3.45 -20.01 27.73
N ALA A 731 4.43 -19.33 27.16
CA ALA A 731 4.25 -18.47 26.00
C ALA A 731 5.37 -18.68 24.99
N ALA A 732 5.01 -18.81 23.71
CA ALA A 732 5.97 -18.88 22.62
C ALA A 732 5.96 -17.58 21.78
N THR A 733 7.14 -17.04 21.48
CA THR A 733 7.28 -15.77 20.74
C THR A 733 7.58 -15.97 19.25
N THR A 734 7.38 -14.91 18.46
CA THR A 734 7.82 -14.85 17.05
C THR A 734 9.33 -15.05 16.88
N ARG A 735 10.12 -14.78 17.93
CA ARG A 735 11.59 -14.93 17.97
C ARG A 735 12.04 -16.29 18.52
N ARG A 736 11.11 -17.25 18.62
CA ARG A 736 11.33 -18.63 19.11
C ARG A 736 11.70 -18.70 20.59
N ASP A 737 11.41 -17.67 21.38
CA ASP A 737 11.58 -17.76 22.84
C ASP A 737 10.41 -18.53 23.44
N ILE A 738 10.71 -19.46 24.35
CA ILE A 738 9.74 -20.08 25.25
C ILE A 738 9.89 -19.41 26.61
N LEU A 739 8.80 -18.78 27.05
CA LEU A 739 8.72 -17.93 28.23
C LEU A 739 7.67 -18.49 29.20
N THR A 740 7.78 -18.13 30.47
CA THR A 740 6.70 -18.32 31.45
C THR A 740 6.20 -16.98 31.98
N ILE A 741 4.91 -16.93 32.25
CA ILE A 741 4.17 -15.79 32.80
C ILE A 741 3.44 -16.31 34.04
N THR A 742 3.66 -15.66 35.16
CA THR A 742 2.90 -15.94 36.39
C THR A 742 1.77 -14.91 36.45
N PRO A 743 0.52 -15.29 36.11
CA PRO A 743 -0.60 -14.37 36.21
C PRO A 743 -0.81 -13.95 37.68
N PRO A 744 -1.17 -12.68 37.94
CA PRO A 744 -1.58 -12.28 39.27
C PRO A 744 -2.83 -13.07 39.68
N LEU A 745 -2.85 -13.52 40.94
CA LEU A 745 -3.91 -14.35 41.52
C LEU A 745 -5.28 -13.67 41.48
#